data_AF-A0A4R4ZJG2-F1
#
_entry.id   AF-A0A4R4ZJG2-F1
#
_cell.length_a   1.000
_cell.length_b   1.000
_cell.length_c   1.000
_cell.angle_alpha   90.00
_cell.angle_beta   90.00
_cell.angle_gamma   90.00
#
_symmetry.space_group_name_H-M   'P 1'
#
loop_
_entity.id
_entity.type
_entity.pdbx_description
1 polymer ?
#
loop_
_entity_poly.entity_id
_entity_poly.type
_entity_poly.pdbx_seq_one_letter_code
_entity_poly.pdbx_strand_id
1 'polypeptide(L)'
;MPSAFVATAQLQLVDLDNGSELGRRIRLLELPGGAGIHVDPGVSQGDAVCALGRPVLARITAYGATAHEAVARLGRAVASTTVVADGATTTKGELLTELTDGRPRTAGRVALVTAAVEAYARALAEDVATFLDTAARGLPALGADDGHTVHLGLDGITYHVHVLQRAEDIYHLSIQSEAGAADVEVHVESLDPFRRRLTMDDSAILVVTSAHAGFELVEVGGHPIRIEHRDGSILRSPIPAIVVQQSVAAGKRVVAGTPLAVLESMKLESVVRAPFDCEVGEWYVRPGAQVAYGAPLVRVGSVLLEAQRPATDEVLGGAGQPSSRPGRYDEMLAQILGFDADEAITSAGLAAYRMASGGPPCAEEINLLAVYADLGDLFLRDDAFHHYLRSHTLDDGLRSRLECLSSWYGVAAPPSADLLLRICRAHRRHDSTAKQVAAAVLQRWLHESPSSETGARAVLDRLSEQGRARDLRDLALAVRHLWYERSMRGPAVDRPDRLELFQVKRLPSDVLLYDCVAADNPSDRRLVAIGEVDDSNGVVQVVKECMAAVRVARATGHARPGRVHLWIHGAEYQEIDELAALVDDPDLEELILSGRPSRRLTLDPLSRAPVVSDAEDLDEPLQPFDADGLRTRQASARGYSSPHSLGAFLAGAEGSFTELDLDALGDLVPVDRPRGAAGIVVGLVTTVTPAYPEGMTRVLMCGDSTRALGAVAEPECRRIIAAIDLAERLGVPVEWFALSSGARISMDSGTENMDWVAAALRRIVEFTQAGGELNVVAAGINVGAQPYWNAEATMLMHTRGVLIMTPMSAMVLTGKRSLDFSGAVSADSEVGIGGYARVMGPNGQGQYWARDLAGAAGLLLRHYDHTYVEPGETGPRWVPTVDPADRDISEYPHAVDGCDFRTVGEIFSVEHNPDRKKAFDIRTVMRAVIDQDSTPLERWADMADAQNAVVLDARLGGHAVCLVGVESRPTHRQGVVPADGPPLYSAATLFPQASKKLARAINAASGNRPLVVLANLAGFDGSPDSLRNLQLEYGAEIGRAVVNFRGPIVFCVVGRYHGGAFVVFSKRLNPNLTVLAVAGARASVIGGAPAANVVLSGEARRRARVDGRVAALEADLQSITGPERLRIGLDLADVRDSVQAQMLDDLAHEFDRVHDVDRAVAVGSVDAVIAPDQLRPAIIRAVEKGLAPLECSRVSSMRTAAAEAQ
;
A
#
# COMPACT_ATOMS: atom_id res chain seq x y z
N MET A 1 -29.54 36.67 -69.14
CA MET A 1 -29.36 35.91 -67.89
C MET A 1 -30.62 36.15 -67.07
N PRO A 2 -31.42 35.13 -66.70
CA PRO A 2 -32.59 35.37 -65.85
C PRO A 2 -32.09 35.87 -64.49
N SER A 3 -32.76 36.88 -63.93
CA SER A 3 -32.39 37.50 -62.65
C SER A 3 -32.42 36.47 -61.53
N ALA A 4 -31.26 36.07 -61.03
CA ALA A 4 -31.18 35.25 -59.83
C ALA A 4 -31.76 36.04 -58.64
N PHE A 5 -32.59 35.40 -57.83
CA PHE A 5 -33.08 36.00 -56.59
C PHE A 5 -31.96 35.94 -55.55
N VAL A 6 -31.81 37.02 -54.79
CA VAL A 6 -30.75 37.18 -53.79
C VAL A 6 -31.40 37.43 -52.44
N ALA A 7 -30.97 36.69 -51.42
CA ALA A 7 -31.33 36.94 -50.02
C ALA A 7 -30.04 37.16 -49.21
N THR A 8 -29.99 38.18 -48.37
CA THR A 8 -28.81 38.52 -47.58
C THR A 8 -29.18 38.73 -46.11
N ALA A 9 -28.40 38.15 -45.20
CA ALA A 9 -28.48 38.35 -43.76
C ALA A 9 -27.16 38.89 -43.19
N GLN A 10 -27.25 39.72 -42.15
CA GLN A 10 -26.09 40.18 -41.39
C GLN A 10 -26.08 39.53 -40.02
N LEU A 11 -25.07 38.71 -39.75
CA LEU A 11 -24.85 38.12 -38.44
C LEU A 11 -24.13 39.14 -37.56
N GLN A 12 -24.75 39.54 -36.45
CA GLN A 12 -24.21 40.55 -35.54
C GLN A 12 -23.97 39.96 -34.15
N LEU A 13 -23.02 40.53 -33.42
CA LEU A 13 -22.77 40.21 -32.02
C LEU A 13 -23.80 40.89 -31.12
N VAL A 14 -24.26 40.19 -30.09
CA VAL A 14 -25.16 40.69 -29.06
C VAL A 14 -24.49 40.52 -27.70
N ASP A 15 -24.25 41.62 -27.00
CA ASP A 15 -23.61 41.62 -25.68
C ASP A 15 -24.54 41.02 -24.61
N LEU A 16 -24.00 40.19 -23.72
CA LEU A 16 -24.76 39.58 -22.62
C LEU A 16 -24.48 40.23 -21.26
N ASP A 17 -23.37 40.96 -21.10
CA ASP A 17 -23.07 41.73 -19.89
C ASP A 17 -23.31 43.21 -20.20
N ASN A 18 -24.38 43.80 -19.65
CA ASN A 18 -24.74 45.19 -19.90
C ASN A 18 -23.66 46.19 -19.44
N GLY A 19 -22.64 46.45 -20.27
CA GLY A 19 -21.78 47.65 -20.17
C GLY A 19 -20.26 47.47 -19.94
N SER A 20 -19.64 46.37 -20.37
CA SER A 20 -18.17 46.24 -20.33
C SER A 20 -17.50 46.79 -21.61
N GLU A 21 -16.55 47.72 -21.51
CA GLU A 21 -15.73 48.22 -22.63
C GLU A 21 -14.65 47.23 -23.12
N LEU A 22 -14.49 46.07 -22.46
CA LEU A 22 -13.50 45.06 -22.85
C LEU A 22 -13.93 44.32 -24.12
N GLY A 23 -13.02 44.18 -25.09
CA GLY A 23 -13.28 43.46 -26.34
C GLY A 23 -13.62 41.98 -26.10
N ARG A 24 -14.66 41.48 -26.80
CA ARG A 24 -15.11 40.09 -26.74
C ARG A 24 -14.32 39.24 -27.74
N ARG A 25 -13.67 38.19 -27.27
CA ARG A 25 -12.86 37.33 -28.14
C ARG A 25 -13.74 36.29 -28.83
N ILE A 26 -13.59 36.14 -30.16
CA ILE A 26 -14.22 35.07 -30.93
C ILE A 26 -13.46 33.76 -30.67
N ARG A 27 -14.10 32.81 -30.00
CA ARG A 27 -13.52 31.50 -29.63
C ARG A 27 -13.67 30.46 -30.72
N LEU A 28 -14.81 30.46 -31.40
CA LEU A 28 -15.13 29.59 -32.53
C LEU A 28 -15.84 30.42 -33.61
N LEU A 29 -15.43 30.24 -34.86
CA LEU A 29 -16.08 30.84 -36.03
C LEU A 29 -16.07 29.85 -37.18
N GLU A 30 -17.23 29.26 -37.47
CA GLU A 30 -17.45 28.43 -38.64
C GLU A 30 -18.52 29.08 -39.52
N LEU A 31 -18.11 29.47 -40.73
CA LEU A 31 -18.96 30.13 -41.71
C LEU A 31 -19.45 29.12 -42.76
N PRO A 32 -20.64 29.35 -43.34
CA PRO A 32 -21.26 28.39 -44.25
C PRO A 32 -20.59 28.39 -45.63
N GLY A 33 -20.60 27.25 -46.29
CA GLY A 33 -20.12 27.07 -47.67
C GLY A 33 -21.12 26.32 -48.54
N GLY A 34 -20.96 26.39 -49.86
CA GLY A 34 -21.77 25.62 -50.81
C GLY A 34 -22.16 26.41 -52.07
N ALA A 35 -22.72 25.70 -53.06
CA ALA A 35 -23.14 26.29 -54.31
C ALA A 35 -24.28 27.33 -54.09
N GLY A 36 -24.05 28.56 -54.54
CA GLY A 36 -25.01 29.66 -54.39
C GLY A 36 -25.00 30.34 -53.03
N ILE A 37 -23.97 30.13 -52.19
CA ILE A 37 -23.74 30.89 -50.96
C ILE A 37 -22.45 31.71 -51.10
N HIS A 38 -22.50 32.98 -50.69
CA HIS A 38 -21.35 33.87 -50.59
C HIS A 38 -21.32 34.49 -49.19
N VAL A 39 -20.14 34.53 -48.57
CA VAL A 39 -19.96 35.06 -47.21
C VAL A 39 -18.86 36.12 -47.22
N ASP A 40 -19.19 37.31 -46.70
CA ASP A 40 -18.21 38.34 -46.38
C ASP A 40 -17.92 38.28 -44.86
N PRO A 41 -16.80 37.66 -44.41
CA PRO A 41 -16.43 37.68 -43.00
C PRO A 41 -15.99 39.09 -42.58
N GLY A 42 -16.53 39.60 -41.47
CA GLY A 42 -16.09 40.84 -40.82
C GLY A 42 -15.04 40.62 -39.72
N VAL A 43 -14.88 39.37 -39.27
CA VAL A 43 -13.96 38.96 -38.21
C VAL A 43 -13.38 37.57 -38.50
N SER A 44 -12.28 37.23 -37.85
CA SER A 44 -11.66 35.90 -37.83
C SER A 44 -11.72 35.29 -36.42
N GLN A 45 -11.58 33.96 -36.33
CA GLN A 45 -11.42 33.29 -35.04
C GLN A 45 -10.18 33.84 -34.32
N GLY A 46 -10.32 34.14 -33.02
CA GLY A 46 -9.27 34.75 -32.20
C GLY A 46 -9.33 36.28 -32.13
N ASP A 47 -10.04 36.95 -33.03
CA ASP A 47 -10.20 38.40 -33.00
C ASP A 47 -10.95 38.87 -31.76
N ALA A 48 -10.61 40.07 -31.27
CA ALA A 48 -11.32 40.76 -30.20
C ALA A 48 -12.22 41.83 -30.81
N VAL A 49 -13.53 41.75 -30.54
CA VAL A 49 -14.55 42.62 -31.12
C VAL A 49 -15.14 43.51 -30.03
N CYS A 50 -15.21 44.81 -30.27
CA CYS A 50 -15.87 45.74 -29.35
C CYS A 50 -17.40 45.53 -29.39
N ALA A 51 -18.03 45.30 -28.25
CA ALA A 51 -19.46 45.01 -28.17
C ALA A 51 -20.37 46.26 -28.31
N LEU A 52 -19.79 47.46 -28.31
CA LEU A 52 -20.53 48.72 -28.50
C LEU A 52 -21.13 48.77 -29.92
N GLY A 53 -22.47 48.70 -30.01
CA GLY A 53 -23.22 48.98 -31.24
C GLY A 53 -23.53 47.79 -32.17
N ARG A 54 -23.64 46.55 -31.65
CA ARG A 54 -23.95 45.31 -32.41
C ARG A 54 -23.07 45.16 -33.68
N PRO A 55 -21.75 44.92 -33.53
CA PRO A 55 -20.83 44.78 -34.65
C PRO A 55 -21.23 43.62 -35.59
N VAL A 56 -21.08 43.83 -36.89
CA VAL A 56 -21.35 42.81 -37.92
C VAL A 56 -20.17 41.83 -37.97
N LEU A 57 -20.45 40.56 -37.67
CA LEU A 57 -19.48 39.47 -37.67
C LEU A 57 -19.30 38.87 -39.06
N ALA A 58 -20.39 38.70 -39.81
CA ALA A 58 -20.37 38.23 -41.19
C ALA A 58 -21.64 38.65 -41.93
N ARG A 59 -21.53 38.81 -43.26
CA ARG A 59 -22.68 38.98 -44.16
C ARG A 59 -22.82 37.73 -45.01
N ILE A 60 -23.96 37.06 -44.94
CA ILE A 60 -24.24 35.82 -45.67
C ILE A 60 -25.25 36.12 -46.77
N THR A 61 -24.90 35.83 -48.02
CA THR A 61 -25.74 36.05 -49.20
C THR A 61 -26.00 34.73 -49.92
N ALA A 62 -27.26 34.42 -50.18
CA ALA A 62 -27.70 33.24 -50.90
C ALA A 62 -28.37 33.60 -52.23
N TYR A 63 -28.06 32.83 -53.28
CA TYR A 63 -28.60 32.97 -54.63
C TYR A 63 -29.51 31.78 -54.94
N GLY A 64 -30.68 32.03 -55.54
CA GLY A 64 -31.64 30.99 -55.96
C GLY A 64 -32.31 31.32 -57.29
N ALA A 65 -32.83 30.30 -57.98
CA ALA A 65 -33.65 30.50 -59.17
C ALA A 65 -35.05 31.04 -58.82
N THR A 66 -35.48 30.87 -57.56
CA THR A 66 -36.70 31.47 -56.99
C THR A 66 -36.40 32.15 -55.66
N ALA A 67 -37.27 33.08 -55.24
CA ALA A 67 -37.19 33.71 -53.92
C ALA A 67 -37.22 32.67 -52.78
N HIS A 68 -38.09 31.67 -52.88
CA HIS A 68 -38.18 30.57 -51.91
C HIS A 68 -36.88 29.75 -51.83
N GLU A 69 -36.25 29.46 -52.97
CA GLU A 69 -34.96 28.74 -53.01
C GLU A 69 -33.82 29.58 -52.41
N ALA A 70 -33.76 30.89 -52.69
CA ALA A 70 -32.76 31.78 -52.12
C ALA A 70 -32.91 31.90 -50.60
N VAL A 71 -34.14 32.05 -50.10
CA VAL A 71 -34.46 32.10 -48.66
C VAL A 71 -34.17 30.76 -47.97
N ALA A 72 -34.56 29.62 -48.56
CA ALA A 72 -34.26 28.30 -47.99
C ALA A 72 -32.75 28.00 -47.95
N ARG A 73 -31.99 28.45 -48.97
CA ARG A 73 -30.53 28.38 -48.97
C ARG A 73 -29.92 29.29 -47.90
N LEU A 74 -30.41 30.52 -47.74
CA LEU A 74 -29.97 31.44 -46.70
C LEU A 74 -30.25 30.86 -45.30
N GLY A 75 -31.45 30.33 -45.07
CA GLY A 75 -31.83 29.69 -43.81
C GLY A 75 -30.90 28.53 -43.44
N ARG A 76 -30.59 27.63 -44.40
CA ARG A 76 -29.60 26.56 -44.17
C ARG A 76 -28.20 27.10 -43.88
N ALA A 77 -27.75 28.11 -44.62
CA ALA A 77 -26.42 28.71 -44.43
C ALA A 77 -26.30 29.36 -43.04
N VAL A 78 -27.30 30.15 -42.64
CA VAL A 78 -27.37 30.74 -41.29
C VAL A 78 -27.40 29.64 -40.22
N ALA A 79 -28.21 28.58 -40.41
CA ALA A 79 -28.30 27.48 -39.45
C ALA A 79 -26.96 26.75 -39.26
N SER A 80 -26.20 26.52 -40.34
CA SER A 80 -24.87 25.90 -40.31
C SER A 80 -23.74 26.80 -39.81
N THR A 81 -24.01 28.09 -39.54
CA THR A 81 -23.00 29.04 -39.05
C THR A 81 -22.83 28.86 -37.54
N THR A 82 -21.60 28.66 -37.04
CA THR A 82 -21.35 28.54 -35.59
C THR A 82 -20.44 29.66 -35.12
N VAL A 83 -20.87 30.41 -34.10
CA VAL A 83 -20.06 31.48 -33.49
C VAL A 83 -20.14 31.38 -31.98
N VAL A 84 -18.99 31.30 -31.32
CA VAL A 84 -18.87 31.37 -29.87
C VAL A 84 -17.98 32.56 -29.52
N ALA A 85 -18.46 33.43 -28.64
CA ALA A 85 -17.73 34.60 -28.18
C ALA A 85 -17.81 34.75 -26.65
N ASP A 86 -16.73 35.22 -26.03
CA ASP A 86 -16.69 35.44 -24.59
C ASP A 86 -17.72 36.50 -24.17
N GLY A 87 -18.62 36.19 -23.23
CA GLY A 87 -19.63 37.13 -22.71
C GLY A 87 -20.61 37.71 -23.74
N ALA A 88 -20.79 37.06 -24.90
CA ALA A 88 -21.67 37.54 -25.96
C ALA A 88 -22.34 36.40 -26.74
N THR A 89 -23.46 36.70 -27.40
CA THR A 89 -24.17 35.81 -28.34
C THR A 89 -24.31 36.48 -29.72
N THR A 90 -25.15 35.95 -30.60
CA THR A 90 -25.36 36.49 -31.95
C THR A 90 -26.83 36.66 -32.32
N THR A 91 -27.10 37.44 -33.37
CA THR A 91 -28.43 37.58 -33.97
C THR A 91 -28.89 36.34 -34.77
N LYS A 92 -28.13 35.23 -34.75
CA LYS A 92 -28.45 34.00 -35.50
C LYS A 92 -29.88 33.50 -35.22
N GLY A 93 -30.27 33.42 -33.95
CA GLY A 93 -31.61 32.94 -33.56
C GLY A 93 -32.73 33.87 -33.99
N GLU A 94 -32.50 35.19 -33.98
CA GLU A 94 -33.45 36.20 -34.50
C GLU A 94 -33.66 35.95 -36.01
N LEU A 95 -32.57 35.83 -36.76
CA LEU A 95 -32.59 35.58 -38.20
C LEU A 95 -33.26 34.25 -38.57
N LEU A 96 -33.01 33.17 -37.83
CA LEU A 96 -33.64 31.87 -38.10
C LEU A 96 -35.15 31.89 -37.84
N THR A 97 -35.61 32.63 -36.83
CA THR A 97 -37.05 32.81 -36.56
C THR A 97 -37.77 33.49 -37.72
N GLU A 98 -37.11 34.44 -38.39
CA GLU A 98 -37.66 35.11 -39.57
C GLU A 98 -37.62 34.23 -40.84
N LEU A 99 -36.64 33.33 -40.94
CA LEU A 99 -36.37 32.51 -42.13
C LEU A 99 -37.04 31.12 -42.10
N THR A 100 -37.53 30.67 -40.94
CA THR A 100 -38.07 29.30 -40.72
C THR A 100 -39.32 29.30 -39.82
N ASP A 101 -40.01 28.16 -39.71
CA ASP A 101 -41.25 27.99 -38.91
C ASP A 101 -41.02 27.95 -37.38
N GLY A 102 -40.30 28.94 -36.83
CA GLY A 102 -40.18 29.20 -35.39
C GLY A 102 -39.21 28.30 -34.60
N ARG A 103 -39.07 28.60 -33.29
CA ARG A 103 -38.16 27.89 -32.35
C ARG A 103 -38.64 26.43 -32.13
N PRO A 104 -37.72 25.43 -32.05
CA PRO A 104 -38.10 24.07 -31.71
C PRO A 104 -38.78 23.99 -30.34
N ARG A 105 -39.94 23.32 -30.25
CA ARG A 105 -40.71 23.21 -28.99
C ARG A 105 -39.93 22.55 -27.84
N THR A 106 -38.99 21.65 -28.16
CA THR A 106 -38.16 20.94 -27.17
C THR A 106 -36.89 21.69 -26.77
N ALA A 107 -36.63 22.87 -27.33
CA ALA A 107 -35.35 23.56 -27.16
C ALA A 107 -35.05 23.92 -25.69
N GLY A 108 -36.07 24.24 -24.88
CA GLY A 108 -35.91 24.48 -23.44
C GLY A 108 -35.44 23.25 -22.66
N ARG A 109 -36.08 22.09 -22.89
CA ARG A 109 -35.70 20.80 -22.27
C ARG A 109 -34.29 20.37 -22.66
N VAL A 110 -33.94 20.49 -23.94
CA VAL A 110 -32.59 20.16 -24.44
C VAL A 110 -31.53 21.08 -23.82
N ALA A 111 -31.80 22.38 -23.73
CA ALA A 111 -30.87 23.33 -23.10
C ALA A 111 -30.68 23.05 -21.60
N LEU A 112 -31.76 22.75 -20.88
CA LEU A 112 -31.70 22.39 -19.46
C LEU A 112 -30.88 21.11 -19.23
N VAL A 113 -31.14 20.05 -19.98
CA VAL A 113 -30.40 18.77 -19.90
C VAL A 113 -28.92 18.98 -20.23
N THR A 114 -28.62 19.73 -21.29
CA THR A 114 -27.23 20.03 -21.68
C THR A 114 -26.50 20.79 -20.56
N ALA A 115 -27.12 21.84 -20.02
CA ALA A 115 -26.51 22.62 -18.94
C ALA A 115 -26.28 21.80 -17.67
N ALA A 116 -27.18 20.86 -17.36
CA ALA A 116 -27.02 19.96 -16.22
C ALA A 116 -25.83 19.00 -16.41
N VAL A 117 -25.66 18.43 -17.61
CA VAL A 117 -24.49 17.58 -17.94
C VAL A 117 -23.19 18.38 -17.88
N GLU A 118 -23.15 19.60 -18.43
CA GLU A 118 -21.95 20.46 -18.36
C GLU A 118 -21.62 20.89 -16.92
N ALA A 119 -22.63 21.06 -16.06
CA ALA A 119 -22.43 21.32 -14.64
C ALA A 119 -21.89 20.09 -13.90
N TYR A 120 -22.42 18.89 -14.19
CA TYR A 120 -21.90 17.63 -13.68
C TYR A 120 -20.42 17.42 -14.10
N ALA A 121 -20.09 17.64 -15.38
CA ALA A 121 -18.73 17.47 -15.88
C ALA A 121 -17.71 18.39 -15.18
N ARG A 122 -18.11 19.62 -14.84
CA ARG A 122 -17.29 20.54 -14.05
C ARG A 122 -17.08 20.04 -12.61
N ALA A 123 -18.14 19.56 -11.95
CA ALA A 123 -18.03 19.00 -10.61
C ALA A 123 -17.10 17.77 -10.58
N LEU A 124 -17.22 16.87 -11.57
CA LEU A 124 -16.34 15.73 -11.72
C LEU A 124 -14.87 16.16 -11.93
N ALA A 125 -14.61 17.20 -12.72
CA ALA A 125 -13.25 17.71 -12.91
C ALA A 125 -12.62 18.25 -11.61
N GLU A 126 -13.43 18.86 -10.72
CA GLU A 126 -12.98 19.29 -9.38
C GLU A 126 -12.67 18.09 -8.47
N ASP A 127 -13.51 17.05 -8.52
CA ASP A 127 -13.30 15.81 -7.77
C ASP A 127 -12.02 15.10 -8.27
N VAL A 128 -11.77 15.05 -9.58
CA VAL A 128 -10.54 14.51 -10.17
C VAL A 128 -9.31 15.32 -9.74
N ALA A 129 -9.39 16.66 -9.73
CA ALA A 129 -8.29 17.50 -9.27
C ALA A 129 -7.96 17.23 -7.79
N THR A 130 -8.99 17.08 -6.95
CA THR A 130 -8.85 16.73 -5.52
C THR A 130 -8.25 15.33 -5.35
N PHE A 131 -8.71 14.36 -6.13
CA PHE A 131 -8.19 13.01 -6.16
C PHE A 131 -6.69 13.00 -6.48
N LEU A 132 -6.25 13.70 -7.54
CA LEU A 132 -4.84 13.74 -7.92
C LEU A 132 -3.95 14.38 -6.84
N ASP A 133 -4.38 15.50 -6.25
CA ASP A 133 -3.61 16.17 -5.18
C ASP A 133 -3.42 15.27 -3.94
N THR A 134 -4.46 14.52 -3.59
CA THR A 134 -4.46 13.64 -2.42
C THR A 134 -3.79 12.29 -2.69
N ALA A 135 -3.92 11.76 -3.91
CA ALA A 135 -3.25 10.55 -4.39
C ALA A 135 -1.72 10.72 -4.38
N ALA A 136 -1.21 11.88 -4.82
CA ALA A 136 0.21 12.21 -4.78
C ALA A 136 0.79 12.16 -3.34
N ARG A 137 -0.06 12.33 -2.33
CA ARG A 137 0.29 12.26 -0.89
C ARG A 137 0.05 10.87 -0.28
N GLY A 138 -0.43 9.91 -1.08
CA GLY A 138 -0.62 8.52 -0.70
C GLY A 138 -1.97 8.17 -0.08
N LEU A 139 -2.95 9.09 -0.07
CA LEU A 139 -4.30 8.90 0.47
C LEU A 139 -5.34 9.51 -0.49
N PRO A 140 -5.67 8.82 -1.60
CA PRO A 140 -6.58 9.36 -2.61
C PRO A 140 -7.99 9.62 -2.04
N ALA A 141 -8.47 10.85 -2.16
CA ALA A 141 -9.84 11.23 -1.85
C ALA A 141 -10.75 10.98 -3.06
N LEU A 142 -11.78 10.14 -2.88
CA LEU A 142 -12.61 9.66 -4.00
C LEU A 142 -13.90 10.45 -4.22
N GLY A 143 -14.28 11.32 -3.27
CA GLY A 143 -15.56 12.03 -3.30
C GLY A 143 -16.79 11.12 -3.12
N ALA A 144 -17.96 11.72 -3.31
CA ALA A 144 -19.24 11.03 -3.41
C ALA A 144 -19.39 10.41 -4.81
N ASP A 145 -20.10 9.30 -4.92
CA ASP A 145 -20.29 8.55 -6.18
C ASP A 145 -21.77 8.18 -6.42
N ASP A 146 -22.66 8.95 -5.80
CA ASP A 146 -24.13 8.94 -5.95
C ASP A 146 -24.62 9.98 -6.98
N GLY A 147 -23.71 10.58 -7.75
CA GLY A 147 -24.00 11.62 -8.74
C GLY A 147 -23.95 13.04 -8.20
N HIS A 148 -24.46 13.99 -8.98
CA HIS A 148 -24.47 15.41 -8.61
C HIS A 148 -25.86 16.03 -8.81
N THR A 149 -26.33 16.77 -7.80
CA THR A 149 -27.54 17.60 -7.90
C THR A 149 -27.16 19.04 -8.23
N VAL A 150 -27.73 19.56 -9.31
CA VAL A 150 -27.53 20.93 -9.82
C VAL A 150 -28.86 21.69 -9.88
N HIS A 151 -28.83 22.99 -9.62
CA HIS A 151 -30.01 23.85 -9.58
C HIS A 151 -29.90 24.89 -10.68
N LEU A 152 -30.84 24.82 -11.62
CA LEU A 152 -30.79 25.57 -12.86
C LEU A 152 -32.05 26.43 -13.00
N GLY A 153 -31.87 27.67 -13.45
CA GLY A 153 -32.93 28.62 -13.73
C GLY A 153 -33.18 28.73 -15.23
N LEU A 154 -34.43 28.56 -15.66
CA LEU A 154 -34.85 28.81 -17.04
C LEU A 154 -36.22 29.48 -17.03
N ASP A 155 -36.34 30.61 -17.72
CA ASP A 155 -37.56 31.43 -17.82
C ASP A 155 -38.17 31.78 -16.44
N GLY A 156 -37.31 31.91 -15.41
CA GLY A 156 -37.68 32.20 -14.03
C GLY A 156 -38.16 31.00 -13.20
N ILE A 157 -38.24 29.80 -13.78
CA ILE A 157 -38.50 28.54 -13.06
C ILE A 157 -37.17 27.97 -12.59
N THR A 158 -37.12 27.50 -11.34
CA THR A 158 -35.96 26.76 -10.81
C THR A 158 -36.21 25.25 -10.93
N TYR A 159 -35.26 24.57 -11.55
CA TYR A 159 -35.24 23.11 -11.72
C TYR A 159 -34.15 22.52 -10.83
N HIS A 160 -34.52 21.48 -10.08
CA HIS A 160 -33.62 20.63 -9.31
C HIS A 160 -33.30 19.41 -10.18
N VAL A 161 -32.06 19.29 -10.64
CA VAL A 161 -31.67 18.23 -11.58
C VAL A 161 -30.61 17.36 -10.92
N HIS A 162 -30.95 16.11 -10.65
CA HIS A 162 -30.00 15.10 -10.18
C HIS A 162 -29.42 14.34 -11.38
N VAL A 163 -28.11 14.39 -11.58
CA VAL A 163 -27.41 13.80 -12.73
C VAL A 163 -26.56 12.61 -12.25
N LEU A 164 -26.76 11.47 -12.89
CA LEU A 164 -25.97 10.25 -12.74
C LEU A 164 -25.28 9.95 -14.07
N GLN A 165 -23.96 9.80 -14.07
CA GLN A 165 -23.25 9.27 -15.24
C GLN A 165 -23.18 7.75 -15.15
N ARG A 166 -23.79 7.04 -16.11
CA ARG A 166 -23.93 5.57 -16.12
C ARG A 166 -22.90 4.86 -17.01
N ALA A 167 -22.36 5.56 -18.01
CA ALA A 167 -21.24 5.14 -18.84
C ALA A 167 -20.46 6.39 -19.27
N GLU A 168 -19.41 6.27 -20.08
CA GLU A 168 -18.60 7.42 -20.51
C GLU A 168 -19.46 8.53 -21.17
N ASP A 169 -20.44 8.14 -21.99
CA ASP A 169 -21.31 9.03 -22.77
C ASP A 169 -22.80 8.99 -22.34
N ILE A 170 -23.18 8.18 -21.36
CA ILE A 170 -24.59 7.99 -20.95
C ILE A 170 -24.87 8.69 -19.61
N TYR A 171 -25.88 9.57 -19.60
CA TYR A 171 -26.32 10.29 -18.42
C TYR A 171 -27.81 10.06 -18.15
N HIS A 172 -28.15 9.84 -16.88
CA HIS A 172 -29.52 9.77 -16.40
C HIS A 172 -29.79 10.99 -15.51
N LEU A 173 -30.84 11.75 -15.84
CA LEU A 173 -31.20 12.99 -15.18
C LEU A 173 -32.61 12.87 -14.57
N SER A 174 -32.71 13.08 -13.27
CA SER A 174 -33.99 13.24 -12.57
C SER A 174 -34.26 14.73 -12.34
N ILE A 175 -35.21 15.29 -13.07
CA ILE A 175 -35.54 16.71 -13.11
C ILE A 175 -36.81 16.95 -12.28
N GLN A 176 -36.76 17.90 -11.35
CA GLN A 176 -37.89 18.29 -10.51
C GLN A 176 -38.09 19.82 -10.55
N SER A 177 -39.34 20.27 -10.63
CA SER A 177 -39.77 21.66 -10.45
C SER A 177 -40.99 21.71 -9.53
N GLU A 178 -41.47 22.91 -9.16
CA GLU A 178 -42.74 23.04 -8.42
C GLU A 178 -43.95 22.49 -9.19
N ALA A 179 -43.85 22.38 -10.52
CA ALA A 179 -44.94 21.95 -11.39
C ALA A 179 -44.94 20.44 -11.69
N GLY A 180 -43.85 19.71 -11.44
CA GLY A 180 -43.77 18.27 -11.69
C GLY A 180 -42.35 17.70 -11.66
N ALA A 181 -42.22 16.45 -12.09
CA ALA A 181 -40.94 15.74 -12.21
C ALA A 181 -40.86 14.95 -13.53
N ALA A 182 -39.65 14.77 -14.05
CA ALA A 182 -39.36 13.98 -15.24
C ALA A 182 -38.00 13.29 -15.13
N ASP A 183 -37.90 12.06 -15.63
CA ASP A 183 -36.63 11.35 -15.79
C ASP A 183 -36.23 11.33 -17.27
N VAL A 184 -34.94 11.53 -17.54
CA VAL A 184 -34.39 11.66 -18.88
C VAL A 184 -33.07 10.91 -18.98
N GLU A 185 -32.97 9.99 -19.93
CA GLU A 185 -31.69 9.42 -20.35
C GLU A 185 -31.20 10.14 -21.61
N VAL A 186 -29.90 10.44 -21.66
CA VAL A 186 -29.28 11.12 -22.79
C VAL A 186 -27.89 10.55 -23.06
N HIS A 187 -27.63 10.29 -24.35
CA HIS A 187 -26.27 10.02 -24.84
C HIS A 187 -25.63 11.33 -25.28
N VAL A 188 -24.41 11.61 -24.83
CA VAL A 188 -23.70 12.86 -25.09
C VAL A 188 -22.35 12.57 -25.74
N GLU A 189 -22.26 12.82 -27.04
CA GLU A 189 -21.00 12.76 -27.79
C GLU A 189 -20.36 14.16 -27.83
N SER A 190 -19.15 14.29 -27.31
CA SER A 190 -18.38 15.54 -27.39
C SER A 190 -17.63 15.62 -28.72
N LEU A 191 -17.93 16.63 -29.53
CA LEU A 191 -17.29 16.81 -30.84
C LEU A 191 -16.03 17.69 -30.74
N ASP A 192 -16.12 18.76 -29.95
CA ASP A 192 -15.02 19.69 -29.63
C ASP A 192 -15.35 20.46 -28.34
N PRO A 193 -14.53 21.42 -27.85
CA PRO A 193 -14.81 22.12 -26.60
C PRO A 193 -16.18 22.82 -26.50
N PHE A 194 -16.80 23.20 -27.62
CA PHE A 194 -18.04 23.98 -27.66
C PHE A 194 -19.23 23.21 -28.22
N ARG A 195 -19.02 22.11 -28.95
CA ARG A 195 -20.09 21.36 -29.61
C ARG A 195 -20.31 19.98 -28.99
N ARG A 196 -21.58 19.66 -28.76
CA ARG A 196 -22.04 18.33 -28.32
C ARG A 196 -23.13 17.81 -29.24
N ARG A 197 -23.18 16.50 -29.44
CA ARG A 197 -24.32 15.81 -30.04
C ARG A 197 -25.04 15.03 -28.96
N LEU A 198 -26.29 15.43 -28.67
CA LEU A 198 -27.16 14.77 -27.70
C LEU A 198 -28.11 13.84 -28.45
N THR A 199 -28.27 12.61 -27.99
CA THR A 199 -29.33 11.71 -28.47
C THR A 199 -30.35 11.52 -27.35
N MET A 200 -31.57 11.99 -27.58
CA MET A 200 -32.71 11.92 -26.65
C MET A 200 -33.96 11.51 -27.42
N ASP A 201 -34.78 10.60 -26.87
CA ASP A 201 -36.04 10.16 -27.50
C ASP A 201 -35.85 9.78 -29.00
N ASP A 202 -34.79 9.02 -29.31
CA ASP A 202 -34.33 8.61 -30.67
C ASP A 202 -33.94 9.74 -31.64
N SER A 203 -33.77 10.97 -31.15
CA SER A 203 -33.42 12.15 -31.94
C SER A 203 -32.03 12.67 -31.59
N ALA A 204 -31.15 12.79 -32.59
CA ALA A 204 -29.82 13.38 -32.45
C ALA A 204 -29.86 14.90 -32.68
N ILE A 205 -29.40 15.67 -31.70
CA ILE A 205 -29.46 17.13 -31.66
C ILE A 205 -28.05 17.68 -31.44
N LEU A 206 -27.58 18.52 -32.36
CA LEU A 206 -26.34 19.28 -32.19
C LEU A 206 -26.62 20.52 -31.34
N VAL A 207 -25.87 20.70 -30.27
CA VAL A 207 -25.92 21.89 -29.42
C VAL A 207 -24.55 22.56 -29.36
N VAL A 208 -24.55 23.88 -29.18
CA VAL A 208 -23.34 24.67 -28.94
C VAL A 208 -23.41 25.24 -27.54
N THR A 209 -22.43 24.95 -26.70
CA THR A 209 -22.35 25.40 -25.32
C THR A 209 -21.28 26.47 -25.14
N SER A 210 -21.55 27.42 -24.25
CA SER A 210 -20.54 28.36 -23.77
C SER A 210 -20.82 28.72 -22.31
N ALA A 211 -19.82 28.49 -21.47
CA ALA A 211 -19.90 28.73 -20.05
C ALA A 211 -19.59 30.19 -19.72
N HIS A 212 -20.40 30.80 -18.85
CA HIS A 212 -20.22 32.16 -18.35
C HIS A 212 -20.34 32.20 -16.83
N ALA A 213 -19.93 33.32 -16.22
CA ALA A 213 -20.07 33.50 -14.79
C ALA A 213 -21.56 33.54 -14.39
N GLY A 214 -22.03 32.51 -13.69
CA GLY A 214 -23.39 32.41 -13.16
C GLY A 214 -24.46 31.91 -14.13
N PHE A 215 -24.12 31.57 -15.39
CA PHE A 215 -25.06 30.96 -16.33
C PHE A 215 -24.34 30.18 -17.43
N GLU A 216 -25.04 29.22 -18.02
CA GLU A 216 -24.64 28.50 -19.22
C GLU A 216 -25.45 29.02 -20.40
N LEU A 217 -24.81 29.23 -21.56
CA LEU A 217 -25.51 29.55 -22.79
C LEU A 217 -25.49 28.33 -23.71
N VAL A 218 -26.68 27.78 -23.99
CA VAL A 218 -26.85 26.60 -24.84
C VAL A 218 -27.63 26.98 -26.08
N GLU A 219 -26.99 26.90 -27.24
CA GLU A 219 -27.63 27.09 -28.54
C GLU A 219 -28.25 25.78 -29.02
N VAL A 220 -29.59 25.76 -29.17
CA VAL A 220 -30.34 24.61 -29.67
C VAL A 220 -31.02 24.98 -30.98
N GLY A 221 -30.68 24.29 -32.07
CA GLY A 221 -31.25 24.56 -33.39
C GLY A 221 -30.97 25.99 -33.90
N GLY A 222 -29.89 26.62 -33.45
CA GLY A 222 -29.55 28.00 -33.81
C GLY A 222 -30.09 29.09 -32.89
N HIS A 223 -30.83 28.72 -31.84
CA HIS A 223 -31.38 29.66 -30.87
C HIS A 223 -30.61 29.58 -29.54
N PRO A 224 -29.94 30.65 -29.10
CA PRO A 224 -29.23 30.68 -27.82
C PRO A 224 -30.21 30.74 -26.65
N ILE A 225 -30.05 29.84 -25.69
CA ILE A 225 -30.88 29.74 -24.48
C ILE A 225 -29.97 29.92 -23.27
N ARG A 226 -30.33 30.88 -22.41
CA ARG A 226 -29.61 31.16 -21.17
C ARG A 226 -30.18 30.29 -20.05
N ILE A 227 -29.34 29.46 -19.47
CA ILE A 227 -29.65 28.66 -18.27
C ILE A 227 -28.86 29.24 -17.10
N GLU A 228 -29.55 29.80 -16.13
CA GLU A 228 -28.91 30.42 -14.97
C GLU A 228 -28.45 29.37 -13.96
N HIS A 229 -27.22 29.47 -13.46
CA HIS A 229 -26.79 28.67 -12.33
C HIS A 229 -27.40 29.25 -11.06
N ARG A 230 -28.32 28.51 -10.44
CA ARG A 230 -28.91 28.84 -9.13
C ARG A 230 -28.12 28.21 -7.98
N ASP A 231 -27.14 27.37 -8.31
CA ASP A 231 -26.16 26.84 -7.39
C ASP A 231 -25.29 27.96 -6.82
N GLY A 232 -25.50 28.26 -5.54
CA GLY A 232 -24.49 28.94 -4.74
C GLY A 232 -23.17 28.16 -4.68
N SER A 233 -22.10 28.78 -4.19
CA SER A 233 -20.84 28.07 -3.92
C SER A 233 -21.05 27.03 -2.82
N ILE A 234 -20.50 25.82 -2.98
CA ILE A 234 -20.51 24.79 -1.93
C ILE A 234 -19.28 24.98 -1.06
N LEU A 235 -19.49 25.16 0.25
CA LEU A 235 -18.41 25.10 1.23
C LEU A 235 -18.14 23.65 1.59
N ARG A 236 -16.90 23.22 1.36
CA ARG A 236 -16.42 21.86 1.63
C ARG A 236 -15.59 21.83 2.91
N SER A 237 -15.51 20.65 3.53
CA SER A 237 -14.73 20.46 4.75
C SER A 237 -13.23 20.58 4.46
N PRO A 238 -12.49 21.46 5.15
CA PRO A 238 -11.06 21.60 4.94
C PRO A 238 -10.23 20.51 5.64
N ILE A 239 -10.87 19.68 6.48
CA ILE A 239 -10.28 18.61 7.27
C ILE A 239 -11.27 17.44 7.40
N PRO A 240 -10.82 16.20 7.58
CA PRO A 240 -11.70 15.15 8.10
C PRO A 240 -12.13 15.50 9.53
N ALA A 241 -13.42 15.41 9.84
CA ALA A 241 -13.98 15.87 11.12
C ALA A 241 -15.38 15.31 11.39
N ILE A 242 -15.87 15.47 12.62
CA ILE A 242 -17.30 15.39 12.95
C ILE A 242 -17.88 16.80 12.89
N VAL A 243 -19.07 16.96 12.30
CA VAL A 243 -19.81 18.23 12.36
C VAL A 243 -20.44 18.37 13.75
N VAL A 244 -19.89 19.19 14.63
CA VAL A 244 -20.42 19.40 15.99
C VAL A 244 -21.72 20.21 15.93
N GLN A 245 -21.70 21.28 15.13
CA GLN A 245 -22.78 22.25 15.12
C GLN A 245 -22.92 22.92 13.75
N GLN A 246 -24.17 23.18 13.39
CA GLN A 246 -24.55 24.17 12.37
C GLN A 246 -24.94 25.46 13.08
N SER A 247 -24.19 26.54 12.85
CA SER A 247 -24.34 27.81 13.55
C SER A 247 -25.42 28.71 12.94
N VAL A 248 -25.83 28.44 11.69
CA VAL A 248 -26.81 29.26 10.96
C VAL A 248 -27.81 28.36 10.22
N ALA A 249 -29.10 28.66 10.36
CA ALA A 249 -30.17 27.96 9.65
C ALA A 249 -30.19 28.32 8.15
N ALA A 250 -30.64 27.38 7.31
CA ALA A 250 -30.89 27.63 5.89
C ALA A 250 -31.88 28.80 5.67
N GLY A 251 -31.70 29.54 4.57
CA GLY A 251 -32.44 30.75 4.19
C GLY A 251 -31.98 32.04 4.91
N LYS A 252 -30.96 32.00 5.76
CA LYS A 252 -30.46 33.20 6.46
C LYS A 252 -29.34 33.87 5.68
N ARG A 253 -29.46 35.20 5.54
CA ARG A 253 -28.37 36.04 5.04
C ARG A 253 -27.31 36.28 6.11
N VAL A 254 -26.05 36.17 5.71
CA VAL A 254 -24.87 36.32 6.55
C VAL A 254 -23.81 37.14 5.83
N VAL A 255 -22.98 37.82 6.60
CA VAL A 255 -21.84 38.57 6.05
C VAL A 255 -20.58 37.71 6.02
N ALA A 256 -19.61 38.06 5.18
CA ALA A 256 -18.30 37.42 5.13
C ALA A 256 -17.68 37.27 6.54
N GLY A 257 -17.10 36.12 6.83
CA GLY A 257 -16.49 35.77 8.11
C GLY A 257 -17.44 35.21 9.17
N THR A 258 -18.76 35.23 8.93
CA THR A 258 -19.76 34.67 9.85
C THR A 258 -19.53 33.16 10.05
N PRO A 259 -19.44 32.65 11.30
CA PRO A 259 -19.40 31.21 11.57
C PRO A 259 -20.62 30.48 11.02
N LEU A 260 -20.40 29.45 10.21
CA LEU A 260 -21.46 28.63 9.61
C LEU A 260 -21.55 27.25 10.24
N ALA A 261 -20.41 26.57 10.44
CA ALA A 261 -20.34 25.28 11.11
C ALA A 261 -19.14 25.19 12.05
N VAL A 262 -19.26 24.35 13.07
CA VAL A 262 -18.15 23.91 13.92
C VAL A 262 -17.88 22.46 13.62
N LEU A 263 -16.63 22.16 13.30
CA LEU A 263 -16.11 20.83 13.01
C LEU A 263 -15.19 20.41 14.17
N GLU A 264 -15.24 19.15 14.58
CA GLU A 264 -14.30 18.57 15.54
C GLU A 264 -13.41 17.54 14.86
N SER A 265 -12.10 17.73 14.92
CA SER A 265 -11.11 16.74 14.49
C SER A 265 -10.07 16.61 15.59
N MET A 266 -9.72 15.38 15.97
CA MET A 266 -8.77 15.13 17.04
C MET A 266 -9.10 15.84 18.36
N LYS A 267 -10.40 15.92 18.72
CA LYS A 267 -10.92 16.62 19.91
C LYS A 267 -10.69 18.15 19.92
N LEU A 268 -10.38 18.74 18.75
CA LEU A 268 -10.22 20.17 18.59
C LEU A 268 -11.27 20.71 17.62
N GLU A 269 -11.90 21.82 18.01
CA GLU A 269 -12.90 22.50 17.20
C GLU A 269 -12.27 23.43 16.16
N SER A 270 -12.81 23.42 14.94
CA SER A 270 -12.47 24.29 13.83
C SER A 270 -13.74 24.90 13.26
N VAL A 271 -13.71 26.21 12.98
CA VAL A 271 -14.91 26.94 12.53
C VAL A 271 -14.86 27.18 11.03
N VAL A 272 -15.86 26.67 10.31
CA VAL A 272 -16.09 27.00 8.90
C VAL A 272 -16.85 28.31 8.82
N ARG A 273 -16.33 29.26 8.04
CA ARG A 273 -16.86 30.64 7.95
C ARG A 273 -17.35 30.94 6.54
N ALA A 274 -18.33 31.85 6.44
CA ALA A 274 -18.79 32.39 5.18
C ALA A 274 -17.64 33.12 4.45
N PRO A 275 -17.30 32.77 3.20
CA PRO A 275 -16.20 33.42 2.47
C PRO A 275 -16.55 34.82 1.94
N PHE A 276 -17.83 35.11 1.75
CA PHE A 276 -18.37 36.38 1.26
C PHE A 276 -19.80 36.59 1.80
N ASP A 277 -20.42 37.74 1.53
CA ASP A 277 -21.80 38.03 1.90
C ASP A 277 -22.76 37.13 1.11
N CYS A 278 -23.48 36.26 1.80
CA CYS A 278 -24.24 35.19 1.16
C CYS A 278 -25.52 34.86 1.92
N GLU A 279 -26.41 34.13 1.24
CA GLU A 279 -27.52 33.43 1.89
C GLU A 279 -27.11 31.97 2.12
N VAL A 280 -27.26 31.49 3.36
CA VAL A 280 -27.01 30.10 3.73
C VAL A 280 -28.10 29.24 3.09
N GLY A 281 -27.71 28.36 2.18
CA GLY A 281 -28.61 27.44 1.49
C GLY A 281 -28.77 26.11 2.24
N GLU A 282 -28.91 25.03 1.47
CA GLU A 282 -29.06 23.68 1.99
C GLU A 282 -27.79 23.16 2.69
N TRP A 283 -28.00 22.45 3.80
CA TRP A 283 -26.96 21.69 4.51
C TRP A 283 -26.92 20.26 4.00
N TYR A 284 -25.77 19.81 3.51
CA TYR A 284 -25.55 18.44 3.02
C TYR A 284 -25.27 17.44 4.15
N VAL A 285 -24.96 17.94 5.34
CA VAL A 285 -24.50 17.15 6.49
C VAL A 285 -25.26 17.59 7.74
N ARG A 286 -25.53 16.66 8.65
CA ARG A 286 -26.21 16.96 9.93
C ARG A 286 -25.19 17.03 11.08
N PRO A 287 -25.49 17.74 12.18
CA PRO A 287 -24.68 17.63 13.40
C PRO A 287 -24.54 16.17 13.84
N GLY A 288 -23.35 15.78 14.28
CA GLY A 288 -22.94 14.41 14.57
C GLY A 288 -22.46 13.60 13.36
N ALA A 289 -22.62 14.09 12.13
CA ALA A 289 -22.14 13.40 10.94
C ALA A 289 -20.63 13.53 10.77
N GLN A 290 -19.98 12.44 10.34
CA GLN A 290 -18.58 12.42 9.99
C GLN A 290 -18.39 12.86 8.54
N VAL A 291 -17.39 13.72 8.29
CA VAL A 291 -17.06 14.27 6.98
C VAL A 291 -15.60 14.02 6.66
N ALA A 292 -15.32 13.66 5.41
CA ALA A 292 -13.96 13.53 4.89
C ALA A 292 -13.40 14.91 4.45
N TYR A 293 -12.09 14.97 4.18
CA TYR A 293 -11.50 16.13 3.51
C TYR A 293 -12.20 16.37 2.16
N GLY A 294 -12.58 17.63 1.89
CA GLY A 294 -13.26 18.02 0.66
C GLY A 294 -14.75 17.65 0.58
N ALA A 295 -15.32 17.01 1.62
CA ALA A 295 -16.74 16.67 1.63
C ALA A 295 -17.61 17.94 1.67
N PRO A 296 -18.71 18.02 0.89
CA PRO A 296 -19.61 19.18 0.90
C PRO A 296 -20.29 19.33 2.27
N LEU A 297 -20.34 20.55 2.81
CA LEU A 297 -20.96 20.85 4.10
C LEU A 297 -22.26 21.63 3.92
N VAL A 298 -22.17 22.79 3.29
CA VAL A 298 -23.29 23.73 3.14
C VAL A 298 -23.16 24.51 1.86
N ARG A 299 -24.29 24.76 1.22
CA ARG A 299 -24.38 25.64 0.06
C ARG A 299 -24.51 27.09 0.49
N VAL A 300 -23.84 28.02 -0.19
CA VAL A 300 -23.97 29.46 0.05
C VAL A 300 -24.21 30.22 -1.26
N GLY A 301 -25.34 30.93 -1.37
CA GLY A 301 -25.75 31.64 -2.58
C GLY A 301 -25.38 33.13 -2.57
N SER A 302 -25.11 33.69 -3.74
CA SER A 302 -25.04 35.14 -3.97
C SER A 302 -26.45 35.74 -3.96
N VAL A 303 -26.62 36.89 -3.29
CA VAL A 303 -27.89 37.61 -3.23
C VAL A 303 -28.09 38.42 -4.51
N LEU A 304 -28.65 37.82 -5.56
CA LEU A 304 -29.15 38.57 -6.72
C LEU A 304 -30.51 38.07 -7.24
N LEU A 305 -31.45 39.02 -7.22
CA LEU A 305 -32.76 39.14 -7.89
C LEU A 305 -33.90 38.18 -7.48
N GLU A 306 -34.90 38.80 -6.85
CA GLU A 306 -36.24 38.26 -6.60
C GLU A 306 -36.86 37.69 -7.88
N ALA A 307 -37.32 36.43 -7.79
CA ALA A 307 -38.01 35.74 -8.87
C ALA A 307 -39.36 36.41 -9.16
N GLN A 308 -39.53 36.91 -10.39
CA GLN A 308 -40.86 37.13 -10.96
C GLN A 308 -41.47 35.76 -11.30
N ARG A 309 -42.75 35.58 -10.95
CA ARG A 309 -43.53 34.37 -11.29
C ARG A 309 -43.53 34.11 -12.80
N PRO A 310 -43.11 32.93 -13.26
CA PRO A 310 -43.22 32.56 -14.68
C PRO A 310 -44.60 32.07 -15.10
N ALA A 311 -44.79 32.08 -16.41
CA ALA A 311 -45.82 31.39 -17.15
C ALA A 311 -45.66 29.85 -17.05
N THR A 312 -46.64 29.12 -17.59
CA THR A 312 -46.75 27.65 -17.65
C THR A 312 -45.42 26.90 -17.94
N ASP A 313 -45.12 25.86 -17.16
CA ASP A 313 -43.95 24.97 -17.31
C ASP A 313 -44.08 24.10 -18.59
N GLU A 314 -43.60 24.63 -19.71
CA GLU A 314 -43.55 23.92 -21.00
C GLU A 314 -42.41 22.89 -21.09
N VAL A 315 -41.44 22.90 -20.15
CA VAL A 315 -40.26 22.01 -20.17
C VAL A 315 -40.62 20.59 -19.74
N LEU A 316 -41.52 20.47 -18.76
CA LEU A 316 -42.06 19.18 -18.31
C LEU A 316 -43.33 18.76 -19.08
N GLY A 317 -43.90 19.64 -19.91
CA GLY A 317 -45.11 19.43 -20.71
C GLY A 317 -44.94 18.45 -21.88
N GLY A 318 -44.84 17.16 -21.55
CA GLY A 318 -44.65 16.08 -22.52
C GLY A 318 -43.92 14.87 -21.96
N ALA A 319 -43.47 14.92 -20.70
CA ALA A 319 -42.85 13.79 -20.04
C ALA A 319 -43.88 12.66 -19.84
N GLY A 320 -43.65 11.51 -20.47
CA GLY A 320 -44.33 10.27 -20.12
C GLY A 320 -44.10 9.96 -18.64
N GLN A 321 -45.02 9.21 -18.03
CA GLN A 321 -44.81 8.64 -16.70
C GLN A 321 -43.41 8.02 -16.62
N PRO A 322 -42.73 8.08 -15.45
CA PRO A 322 -41.40 7.51 -15.26
C PRO A 322 -41.42 6.08 -15.80
N SER A 323 -40.82 5.88 -16.97
CA SER A 323 -40.60 4.54 -17.50
C SER A 323 -39.42 3.98 -16.74
N SER A 324 -39.62 3.67 -15.47
CA SER A 324 -38.74 2.77 -14.76
C SER A 324 -38.92 1.42 -15.46
N ARG A 325 -38.11 1.16 -16.49
CA ARG A 325 -37.70 -0.20 -16.80
C ARG A 325 -36.34 -0.42 -16.13
N PRO A 326 -36.31 -0.66 -14.81
CA PRO A 326 -35.10 -1.16 -14.19
C PRO A 326 -34.80 -2.53 -14.81
N GLY A 327 -33.57 -2.67 -15.29
CA GLY A 327 -33.00 -3.98 -15.59
C GLY A 327 -32.15 -4.01 -16.85
N ARG A 328 -30.95 -4.60 -16.84
CA ARG A 328 -30.34 -5.40 -15.76
C ARG A 328 -28.82 -5.49 -15.89
N TYR A 329 -28.25 -5.33 -17.08
CA TYR A 329 -26.81 -5.46 -17.28
C TYR A 329 -26.07 -4.13 -17.13
N ASP A 330 -26.40 -3.10 -17.91
CA ASP A 330 -25.65 -1.83 -17.94
C ASP A 330 -25.61 -1.13 -16.58
N GLU A 331 -26.70 -1.21 -15.81
CA GLU A 331 -26.74 -0.64 -14.47
C GLU A 331 -25.85 -1.41 -13.47
N MET A 332 -25.89 -2.74 -13.51
CA MET A 332 -25.04 -3.59 -12.67
C MET A 332 -23.56 -3.44 -13.08
N LEU A 333 -23.29 -3.26 -14.37
CA LEU A 333 -21.96 -3.00 -14.91
C LEU A 333 -21.42 -1.63 -14.45
N ALA A 334 -22.23 -0.57 -14.57
CA ALA A 334 -21.89 0.77 -14.12
C ALA A 334 -21.48 0.79 -12.63
N GLN A 335 -22.23 0.05 -11.79
CA GLN A 335 -21.94 -0.08 -10.36
C GLN A 335 -20.58 -0.73 -10.09
N ILE A 336 -20.27 -1.82 -10.81
CA ILE A 336 -19.00 -2.53 -10.67
C ILE A 336 -17.85 -1.67 -11.20
N LEU A 337 -18.05 -0.93 -12.28
CA LEU A 337 -17.06 -0.03 -12.89
C LEU A 337 -16.91 1.32 -12.16
N GLY A 338 -17.60 1.54 -11.03
CA GLY A 338 -17.43 2.78 -10.25
C GLY A 338 -18.02 4.05 -10.90
N PHE A 339 -18.94 3.89 -11.86
CA PHE A 339 -19.83 4.95 -12.33
C PHE A 339 -20.88 5.30 -11.25
N ASP A 340 -21.63 6.39 -11.45
CA ASP A 340 -22.57 6.84 -10.42
C ASP A 340 -23.70 5.82 -10.22
N ALA A 341 -24.05 5.60 -8.95
CA ALA A 341 -25.05 4.62 -8.58
C ALA A 341 -25.95 5.11 -7.44
N ASP A 342 -27.26 4.93 -7.63
CA ASP A 342 -28.27 5.10 -6.58
C ASP A 342 -28.49 3.74 -5.88
N GLU A 343 -28.29 3.69 -4.56
CA GLU A 343 -28.39 2.46 -3.76
C GLU A 343 -29.80 1.87 -3.72
N ALA A 344 -30.84 2.72 -3.80
CA ALA A 344 -32.23 2.27 -3.82
C ALA A 344 -32.57 1.63 -5.16
N ILE A 345 -32.14 2.24 -6.27
CA ILE A 345 -32.33 1.67 -7.62
C ILE A 345 -31.53 0.37 -7.74
N THR A 346 -30.30 0.35 -7.22
CA THR A 346 -29.44 -0.85 -7.17
C THR A 346 -30.12 -2.02 -6.46
N SER A 347 -30.65 -1.77 -5.26
CA SER A 347 -31.32 -2.80 -4.45
C SER A 347 -32.57 -3.34 -5.14
N ALA A 348 -33.35 -2.46 -5.78
CA ALA A 348 -34.52 -2.83 -6.54
C ALA A 348 -34.16 -3.65 -7.80
N GLY A 349 -33.10 -3.25 -8.53
CA GLY A 349 -32.57 -3.95 -9.70
C GLY A 349 -32.07 -5.35 -9.37
N LEU A 350 -31.32 -5.50 -8.26
CA LEU A 350 -30.84 -6.80 -7.78
C LEU A 350 -31.99 -7.71 -7.31
N ALA A 351 -32.97 -7.14 -6.59
CA ALA A 351 -34.17 -7.87 -6.19
C ALA A 351 -34.97 -8.34 -7.41
N ALA A 352 -35.15 -7.45 -8.40
CA ALA A 352 -35.78 -7.81 -9.67
C ALA A 352 -34.99 -8.92 -10.37
N TYR A 353 -33.66 -8.81 -10.50
CA TYR A 353 -32.80 -9.84 -11.09
C TYR A 353 -32.99 -11.22 -10.43
N ARG A 354 -33.01 -11.27 -9.09
CA ARG A 354 -33.27 -12.50 -8.33
C ARG A 354 -34.66 -13.10 -8.56
N MET A 355 -35.65 -12.27 -8.88
CA MET A 355 -37.05 -12.70 -9.10
C MET A 355 -37.38 -13.05 -10.55
N ALA A 356 -36.46 -12.85 -11.51
CA ALA A 356 -36.73 -13.15 -12.92
C ALA A 356 -36.86 -14.66 -13.18
N SER A 357 -37.78 -15.05 -14.06
CA SER A 357 -37.86 -16.42 -14.59
C SER A 357 -36.61 -16.75 -15.42
N GLY A 358 -36.04 -17.94 -15.17
CA GLY A 358 -34.71 -18.38 -15.62
C GLY A 358 -34.56 -18.82 -17.08
N GLY A 359 -33.30 -19.01 -17.45
CA GLY A 359 -32.75 -19.29 -18.80
C GLY A 359 -31.22 -19.45 -18.69
N PRO A 360 -30.55 -20.10 -19.65
CA PRO A 360 -29.13 -20.40 -19.55
C PRO A 360 -28.29 -19.12 -19.40
N PRO A 361 -27.13 -19.20 -18.74
CA PRO A 361 -26.26 -18.05 -18.53
C PRO A 361 -25.89 -17.35 -19.83
N CYS A 362 -26.04 -16.03 -19.86
CA CYS A 362 -25.75 -15.20 -21.04
C CYS A 362 -24.37 -14.53 -20.96
N ALA A 363 -23.90 -13.99 -22.08
CA ALA A 363 -22.62 -13.27 -22.17
C ALA A 363 -22.53 -12.07 -21.21
N GLU A 364 -23.65 -11.36 -20.99
CA GLU A 364 -23.75 -10.24 -20.03
C GLU A 364 -23.42 -10.68 -18.59
N GLU A 365 -23.95 -11.81 -18.13
CA GLU A 365 -23.65 -12.34 -16.80
C GLU A 365 -22.18 -12.75 -16.65
N ILE A 366 -21.59 -13.33 -17.71
CA ILE A 366 -20.15 -13.67 -17.74
C ILE A 366 -19.30 -12.40 -17.63
N ASN A 367 -19.67 -11.33 -18.33
CA ASN A 367 -18.95 -10.06 -18.30
C ASN A 367 -18.95 -9.42 -16.91
N LEU A 368 -20.09 -9.40 -16.21
CA LEU A 368 -20.18 -8.86 -14.85
C LEU A 368 -19.21 -9.58 -13.89
N LEU A 369 -19.13 -10.91 -13.99
CA LEU A 369 -18.19 -11.71 -13.20
C LEU A 369 -16.73 -11.48 -13.62
N ALA A 370 -16.46 -11.30 -14.92
CA ALA A 370 -15.12 -11.01 -15.43
C ALA A 370 -14.59 -9.66 -14.93
N VAL A 371 -15.42 -8.61 -14.96
CA VAL A 371 -15.06 -7.27 -14.45
C VAL A 371 -14.75 -7.33 -12.95
N TYR A 372 -15.57 -8.04 -12.17
CA TYR A 372 -15.32 -8.26 -10.75
C TYR A 372 -13.96 -8.93 -10.51
N ALA A 373 -13.62 -9.93 -11.33
CA ALA A 373 -12.35 -10.63 -11.25
C ALA A 373 -11.16 -9.74 -11.65
N ASP A 374 -11.27 -8.97 -12.73
CA ASP A 374 -10.21 -8.06 -13.19
C ASP A 374 -9.89 -6.98 -12.14
N LEU A 375 -10.93 -6.43 -11.48
CA LEU A 375 -10.75 -5.52 -10.35
C LEU A 375 -10.04 -6.23 -9.18
N GLY A 376 -10.44 -7.46 -8.86
CA GLY A 376 -9.79 -8.27 -7.83
C GLY A 376 -8.29 -8.44 -8.06
N ASP A 377 -7.89 -8.79 -9.28
CA ASP A 377 -6.48 -9.01 -9.66
C ASP A 377 -5.62 -7.74 -9.65
N LEU A 378 -6.21 -6.58 -9.94
CA LEU A 378 -5.52 -5.30 -9.83
C LEU A 378 -5.12 -5.03 -8.37
N PHE A 379 -6.05 -5.22 -7.44
CA PHE A 379 -5.89 -4.84 -6.03
C PHE A 379 -5.39 -5.95 -5.11
N LEU A 380 -5.27 -7.20 -5.58
CA LEU A 380 -4.78 -8.33 -4.77
C LEU A 380 -3.32 -8.14 -4.28
N ARG A 381 -2.56 -7.25 -4.94
CA ARG A 381 -1.14 -6.93 -4.67
C ARG A 381 -0.95 -5.41 -4.57
N ASP A 382 -1.67 -4.82 -3.62
CA ASP A 382 -2.00 -3.40 -3.44
C ASP A 382 -0.86 -2.39 -3.66
N ASP A 383 0.40 -2.79 -3.44
CA ASP A 383 1.56 -1.91 -3.49
C ASP A 383 1.83 -1.30 -4.87
N ALA A 384 1.63 -2.04 -5.97
CA ALA A 384 2.00 -1.57 -7.31
C ALA A 384 1.09 -0.45 -7.82
N PHE A 385 -0.24 -0.59 -7.67
CA PHE A 385 -1.20 0.42 -8.11
C PHE A 385 -1.12 1.69 -7.25
N HIS A 386 -1.01 1.55 -5.93
CA HIS A 386 -0.79 2.70 -5.06
C HIS A 386 0.55 3.39 -5.27
N HIS A 387 1.60 2.64 -5.63
CA HIS A 387 2.86 3.23 -6.06
C HIS A 387 2.65 4.05 -7.33
N TYR A 388 2.02 3.48 -8.36
CA TYR A 388 1.72 4.19 -9.61
C TYR A 388 0.96 5.51 -9.38
N LEU A 389 -0.04 5.54 -8.50
CA LEU A 389 -0.75 6.77 -8.15
C LEU A 389 0.15 7.87 -7.56
N ARG A 390 1.28 7.52 -6.94
CA ARG A 390 2.23 8.48 -6.35
C ARG A 390 3.36 8.84 -7.31
N SER A 391 3.95 7.84 -7.96
CA SER A 391 5.18 7.97 -8.75
C SER A 391 4.94 8.14 -10.25
N HIS A 392 3.74 7.78 -10.73
CA HIS A 392 3.40 7.66 -12.15
C HIS A 392 4.31 6.67 -12.91
N THR A 393 4.97 5.75 -12.20
CA THR A 393 5.81 4.70 -12.79
C THR A 393 5.00 3.41 -12.96
N LEU A 394 4.98 2.90 -14.20
CA LEU A 394 4.27 1.67 -14.58
C LEU A 394 5.27 0.52 -14.73
N ASP A 395 5.14 -0.52 -13.93
CA ASP A 395 5.73 -1.82 -14.24
C ASP A 395 4.90 -2.56 -15.30
N ASP A 396 5.52 -3.50 -16.01
CA ASP A 396 4.87 -4.22 -17.11
C ASP A 396 3.66 -5.05 -16.64
N GLY A 397 3.70 -5.59 -15.41
CA GLY A 397 2.60 -6.37 -14.84
C GLY A 397 1.39 -5.51 -14.47
N LEU A 398 1.61 -4.29 -13.96
CA LEU A 398 0.55 -3.32 -13.72
C LEU A 398 -0.02 -2.77 -15.02
N ARG A 399 0.83 -2.51 -16.03
CA ARG A 399 0.40 -2.04 -17.35
C ARG A 399 -0.62 -2.98 -17.97
N SER A 400 -0.33 -4.28 -18.05
CA SER A 400 -1.26 -5.25 -18.65
C SER A 400 -2.59 -5.33 -17.91
N ARG A 401 -2.58 -5.20 -16.57
CA ARG A 401 -3.81 -5.17 -15.76
C ARG A 401 -4.63 -3.91 -16.00
N LEU A 402 -3.99 -2.75 -16.11
CA LEU A 402 -4.66 -1.48 -16.42
C LEU A 402 -5.18 -1.43 -17.87
N GLU A 403 -4.49 -2.03 -18.83
CA GLU A 403 -4.95 -2.19 -20.22
C GLU A 403 -6.21 -3.06 -20.27
N CYS A 404 -6.21 -4.19 -19.56
CA CYS A 404 -7.37 -5.07 -19.45
C CYS A 404 -8.56 -4.33 -18.82
N LEU A 405 -8.36 -3.64 -17.70
CA LEU A 405 -9.43 -2.87 -17.05
C LEU A 405 -9.93 -1.72 -17.93
N SER A 406 -9.05 -0.94 -18.56
CA SER A 406 -9.44 0.18 -19.43
C SER A 406 -10.36 -0.26 -20.57
N SER A 407 -10.22 -1.50 -21.05
CA SER A 407 -11.08 -2.05 -22.10
C SER A 407 -12.56 -2.13 -21.70
N TRP A 408 -12.87 -2.37 -20.42
CA TRP A 408 -14.25 -2.37 -19.91
C TRP A 408 -14.89 -0.98 -19.89
N TYR A 409 -14.06 0.06 -19.86
CA TYR A 409 -14.50 1.45 -19.94
C TYR A 409 -14.54 1.97 -21.39
N GLY A 410 -14.08 1.19 -22.38
CA GLY A 410 -13.98 1.61 -23.77
C GLY A 410 -12.81 2.54 -24.08
N VAL A 411 -11.83 2.68 -23.18
CA VAL A 411 -10.74 3.66 -23.28
C VAL A 411 -9.39 2.97 -23.51
N ALA A 412 -8.49 3.61 -24.25
CA ALA A 412 -7.11 3.14 -24.47
C ALA A 412 -6.19 3.48 -23.28
N ALA A 413 -5.20 2.64 -22.99
CA ALA A 413 -4.17 2.91 -21.99
C ALA A 413 -3.10 3.90 -22.51
N PRO A 414 -2.48 4.74 -21.63
CA PRO A 414 -2.65 4.80 -20.18
C PRO A 414 -3.97 5.47 -19.74
N PRO A 415 -4.53 5.07 -18.58
CA PRO A 415 -5.80 5.59 -18.11
C PRO A 415 -5.74 7.09 -17.82
N SER A 416 -6.82 7.81 -18.15
CA SER A 416 -6.99 9.21 -17.77
C SER A 416 -7.14 9.35 -16.24
N ALA A 417 -6.95 10.55 -15.70
CA ALA A 417 -7.13 10.80 -14.28
C ALA A 417 -8.56 10.51 -13.78
N ASP A 418 -9.58 10.77 -14.62
CA ASP A 418 -10.97 10.40 -14.35
C ASP A 418 -11.16 8.88 -14.26
N LEU A 419 -10.56 8.14 -15.19
CA LEU A 419 -10.62 6.68 -15.18
C LEU A 419 -9.94 6.09 -13.92
N LEU A 420 -8.83 6.68 -13.49
CA LEU A 420 -8.18 6.26 -12.23
C LEU A 420 -9.06 6.51 -11.01
N LEU A 421 -9.77 7.64 -10.96
CA LEU A 421 -10.76 7.91 -9.92
C LEU A 421 -11.88 6.85 -9.93
N ARG A 422 -12.42 6.52 -11.09
CA ARG A 422 -13.47 5.48 -11.25
C ARG A 422 -12.99 4.10 -10.82
N ILE A 423 -11.79 3.69 -11.21
CA ILE A 423 -11.18 2.42 -10.78
C ILE A 423 -11.04 2.37 -9.25
N CYS A 424 -10.67 3.48 -8.61
CA CYS A 424 -10.61 3.55 -7.15
C CYS A 424 -12.01 3.50 -6.49
N ARG A 425 -13.03 4.14 -7.10
CA ARG A 425 -14.43 4.03 -6.65
C ARG A 425 -14.96 2.59 -6.79
N ALA A 426 -14.65 1.93 -7.90
CA ALA A 426 -14.93 0.51 -8.14
C ALA A 426 -14.29 -0.38 -7.06
N HIS A 427 -13.03 -0.12 -6.69
CA HIS A 427 -12.37 -0.83 -5.62
C HIS A 427 -13.07 -0.67 -4.26
N ARG A 428 -13.47 0.55 -3.91
CA ARG A 428 -14.22 0.83 -2.66
C ARG A 428 -15.52 0.03 -2.58
N ARG A 429 -16.16 -0.24 -3.73
CA ARG A 429 -17.41 -1.01 -3.84
C ARG A 429 -17.19 -2.51 -4.05
N HIS A 430 -15.94 -2.96 -4.22
CA HIS A 430 -15.60 -4.33 -4.58
C HIS A 430 -16.14 -5.34 -3.55
N ASP A 431 -15.88 -5.10 -2.26
CA ASP A 431 -16.28 -5.99 -1.16
C ASP A 431 -17.74 -5.81 -0.69
N SER A 432 -18.46 -4.84 -1.26
CA SER A 432 -19.85 -4.53 -0.92
C SER A 432 -20.79 -4.81 -2.11
N THR A 433 -21.14 -3.79 -2.90
CA THR A 433 -22.15 -3.85 -3.95
C THR A 433 -21.71 -4.77 -5.10
N ALA A 434 -20.47 -4.67 -5.55
CA ALA A 434 -19.97 -5.51 -6.65
C ALA A 434 -19.96 -7.00 -6.27
N LYS A 435 -19.58 -7.31 -5.02
CA LYS A 435 -19.71 -8.66 -4.45
C LYS A 435 -21.15 -9.17 -4.45
N GLN A 436 -22.11 -8.32 -4.06
CA GLN A 436 -23.53 -8.72 -4.04
C GLN A 436 -24.07 -9.02 -5.45
N VAL A 437 -23.64 -8.25 -6.45
CA VAL A 437 -23.94 -8.48 -7.86
C VAL A 437 -23.38 -9.82 -8.31
N ALA A 438 -22.08 -10.07 -8.13
CA ALA A 438 -21.44 -11.32 -8.50
C ALA A 438 -22.07 -12.53 -7.79
N ALA A 439 -22.41 -12.39 -6.50
CA ALA A 439 -23.04 -13.46 -5.72
C ALA A 439 -24.44 -13.79 -6.24
N ALA A 440 -25.24 -12.79 -6.62
CA ALA A 440 -26.57 -13.02 -7.17
C ALA A 440 -26.53 -13.76 -8.52
N VAL A 441 -25.55 -13.44 -9.38
CA VAL A 441 -25.33 -14.17 -10.64
C VAL A 441 -24.98 -15.63 -10.37
N LEU A 442 -23.99 -15.91 -9.51
CA LEU A 442 -23.57 -17.28 -9.20
C LEU A 442 -24.66 -18.09 -8.49
N GLN A 443 -25.43 -17.48 -7.58
CA GLN A 443 -26.57 -18.14 -6.91
C GLN A 443 -27.65 -18.58 -7.90
N ARG A 444 -27.89 -17.80 -8.95
CA ARG A 444 -28.79 -18.20 -10.04
C ARG A 444 -28.19 -19.36 -10.83
N TRP A 445 -26.92 -19.27 -11.21
CA TRP A 445 -26.22 -20.31 -11.97
C TRP A 445 -26.21 -21.68 -11.29
N LEU A 446 -26.28 -21.75 -9.94
CA LEU A 446 -26.44 -23.02 -9.20
C LEU A 446 -27.67 -23.84 -9.59
N HIS A 447 -28.72 -23.19 -10.11
CA HIS A 447 -30.01 -23.80 -10.43
C HIS A 447 -30.24 -23.95 -11.94
N GLU A 448 -29.26 -23.56 -12.77
CA GLU A 448 -29.36 -23.52 -14.23
C GLU A 448 -28.44 -24.58 -14.88
N SER A 449 -28.69 -24.88 -16.15
CA SER A 449 -27.82 -25.76 -16.95
C SER A 449 -26.54 -25.05 -17.39
N PRO A 450 -25.44 -25.79 -17.67
CA PRO A 450 -24.18 -25.20 -18.13
C PRO A 450 -24.36 -24.31 -19.35
N SER A 451 -23.70 -23.16 -19.37
CA SER A 451 -23.73 -22.26 -20.53
C SER A 451 -23.01 -22.89 -21.73
N SER A 452 -23.53 -22.63 -22.94
CA SER A 452 -22.84 -22.89 -24.20
C SER A 452 -21.88 -21.76 -24.60
N GLU A 453 -21.87 -20.64 -23.88
CA GLU A 453 -21.03 -19.47 -24.16
C GLU A 453 -19.56 -19.71 -23.78
N THR A 454 -18.64 -19.24 -24.62
CA THR A 454 -17.21 -19.25 -24.34
C THR A 454 -16.86 -18.26 -23.24
N GLY A 455 -16.19 -18.73 -22.16
CA GLY A 455 -15.64 -17.86 -21.10
C GLY A 455 -16.14 -18.14 -19.67
N ALA A 456 -17.31 -18.78 -19.52
CA ALA A 456 -17.88 -19.07 -18.19
C ALA A 456 -16.93 -19.87 -17.29
N ARG A 457 -16.31 -20.93 -17.82
CA ARG A 457 -15.32 -21.74 -17.08
C ARG A 457 -14.10 -20.92 -16.65
N ALA A 458 -13.54 -20.11 -17.54
CA ALA A 458 -12.35 -19.30 -17.25
C ALA A 458 -12.62 -18.30 -16.13
N VAL A 459 -13.80 -17.68 -16.11
CA VAL A 459 -14.17 -16.75 -15.03
C VAL A 459 -14.40 -17.48 -13.70
N LEU A 460 -15.05 -18.65 -13.71
CA LEU A 460 -15.20 -19.47 -12.49
C LEU A 460 -13.85 -19.93 -11.93
N ASP A 461 -12.90 -20.30 -12.79
CA ASP A 461 -11.55 -20.67 -12.38
C ASP A 461 -10.82 -19.48 -11.71
N ARG A 462 -10.86 -18.30 -12.33
CA ARG A 462 -10.29 -17.07 -11.75
C ARG A 462 -10.91 -16.71 -10.40
N LEU A 463 -12.24 -16.70 -10.30
CA LEU A 463 -12.94 -16.40 -9.03
C LEU A 463 -12.64 -17.43 -7.94
N SER A 464 -12.37 -18.68 -8.31
CA SER A 464 -11.99 -19.74 -7.38
C SER A 464 -10.59 -19.57 -6.80
N GLU A 465 -9.71 -18.85 -7.50
CA GLU A 465 -8.32 -18.57 -7.10
C GLU A 465 -8.18 -17.24 -6.34
N GLN A 466 -9.08 -16.27 -6.58
CA GLN A 466 -9.12 -14.98 -5.91
C GLN A 466 -9.64 -15.09 -4.46
N GLY A 467 -8.79 -15.50 -3.53
CA GLY A 467 -9.13 -15.83 -2.13
C GLY A 467 -9.60 -14.69 -1.19
N ARG A 468 -10.16 -13.57 -1.68
CA ARG A 468 -10.61 -12.43 -0.84
C ARG A 468 -12.01 -12.60 -0.24
N ALA A 469 -12.97 -13.10 -1.01
CA ALA A 469 -14.37 -13.27 -0.58
C ALA A 469 -14.75 -14.76 -0.54
N ARG A 470 -14.67 -15.37 0.65
CA ARG A 470 -14.90 -16.81 0.84
C ARG A 470 -16.26 -17.28 0.32
N ASP A 471 -17.30 -16.49 0.56
CA ASP A 471 -18.67 -16.74 0.11
C ASP A 471 -18.79 -16.79 -1.42
N LEU A 472 -18.15 -15.85 -2.13
CA LEU A 472 -18.09 -15.88 -3.59
C LEU A 472 -17.25 -17.04 -4.14
N ARG A 473 -16.11 -17.31 -3.51
CA ARG A 473 -15.23 -18.42 -3.88
C ARG A 473 -15.98 -19.76 -3.77
N ASP A 474 -16.67 -19.98 -2.67
CA ASP A 474 -17.48 -21.18 -2.44
C ASP A 474 -18.61 -21.31 -3.48
N LEU A 475 -19.26 -20.19 -3.83
CA LEU A 475 -20.27 -20.14 -4.89
C LEU A 475 -19.68 -20.51 -6.27
N ALA A 476 -18.53 -19.93 -6.64
CA ALA A 476 -17.88 -20.20 -7.92
C ALA A 476 -17.44 -21.67 -8.04
N LEU A 477 -16.81 -22.20 -6.98
CA LEU A 477 -16.41 -23.61 -6.90
C LEU A 477 -17.63 -24.56 -6.98
N ALA A 478 -18.73 -24.21 -6.32
CA ALA A 478 -19.97 -24.99 -6.36
C ALA A 478 -20.58 -25.04 -7.76
N VAL A 479 -20.67 -23.90 -8.46
CA VAL A 479 -21.18 -23.83 -9.84
C VAL A 479 -20.25 -24.60 -10.80
N ARG A 480 -18.94 -24.37 -10.71
CA ARG A 480 -17.95 -25.06 -11.55
C ARG A 480 -18.07 -26.58 -11.42
N HIS A 481 -18.25 -27.05 -10.19
CA HIS A 481 -18.43 -28.47 -9.92
C HIS A 481 -19.70 -29.02 -10.59
N LEU A 482 -20.85 -28.39 -10.32
CA LEU A 482 -22.15 -28.82 -10.86
C LEU A 482 -22.18 -28.88 -12.38
N TRP A 483 -21.49 -27.96 -13.06
CA TRP A 483 -21.52 -27.85 -14.51
C TRP A 483 -20.49 -28.70 -15.23
N TYR A 484 -19.28 -28.85 -14.69
CA TYR A 484 -18.15 -29.41 -15.42
C TYR A 484 -17.49 -30.63 -14.76
N GLU A 485 -17.66 -30.82 -13.46
CA GLU A 485 -16.92 -31.84 -12.69
C GLU A 485 -17.84 -32.93 -12.14
N ARG A 486 -19.16 -32.73 -12.20
CA ARG A 486 -20.16 -33.67 -11.69
C ARG A 486 -20.13 -34.97 -12.47
N SER A 487 -19.72 -36.05 -11.83
CA SER A 487 -19.87 -37.42 -12.31
C SER A 487 -20.09 -38.29 -11.09
N MET A 488 -21.35 -38.68 -10.79
CA MET A 488 -21.76 -39.89 -10.02
C MET A 488 -23.07 -39.69 -9.24
N ARG A 489 -23.66 -40.83 -8.82
CA ARG A 489 -24.75 -40.96 -7.85
C ARG A 489 -24.21 -41.67 -6.61
N GLY A 490 -24.40 -41.10 -5.42
CA GLY A 490 -23.82 -41.64 -4.18
C GLY A 490 -24.42 -42.95 -3.68
N PRO A 491 -23.68 -43.66 -2.81
CA PRO A 491 -24.09 -44.93 -2.24
C PRO A 491 -25.24 -44.78 -1.22
N ALA A 492 -26.00 -45.87 -1.06
CA ALA A 492 -27.04 -46.01 -0.05
C ALA A 492 -26.44 -46.67 1.20
N VAL A 493 -25.93 -45.87 2.14
CA VAL A 493 -25.47 -46.36 3.45
C VAL A 493 -26.23 -45.63 4.56
N ASP A 494 -26.57 -46.38 5.61
CA ASP A 494 -27.16 -45.87 6.85
C ASP A 494 -26.14 -45.06 7.67
N ARG A 495 -26.63 -44.37 8.70
CA ARG A 495 -25.87 -43.48 9.59
C ARG A 495 -24.56 -44.14 10.11
N PRO A 496 -23.39 -43.47 10.06
CA PRO A 496 -22.14 -43.99 10.61
C PRO A 496 -22.13 -44.05 12.15
N ASP A 497 -21.58 -45.12 12.71
CA ASP A 497 -21.48 -45.33 14.17
C ASP A 497 -20.60 -44.27 14.87
N ARG A 498 -19.54 -43.77 14.21
CA ARG A 498 -18.68 -42.68 14.75
C ARG A 498 -19.44 -41.41 15.12
N LEU A 499 -20.65 -41.20 14.59
CA LEU A 499 -21.47 -40.01 14.84
C LEU A 499 -22.54 -40.23 15.92
N GLU A 500 -22.42 -41.26 16.76
CA GLU A 500 -23.39 -41.55 17.83
C GLU A 500 -23.57 -40.40 18.83
N LEU A 501 -22.51 -39.64 19.12
CA LEU A 501 -22.52 -38.49 20.05
C LEU A 501 -23.11 -37.20 19.43
N PHE A 502 -23.56 -37.25 18.17
CA PHE A 502 -24.10 -36.11 17.44
C PHE A 502 -25.58 -36.31 17.08
N GLN A 503 -26.35 -35.22 17.08
CA GLN A 503 -27.61 -35.14 16.35
C GLN A 503 -27.32 -34.91 14.88
N VAL A 504 -27.63 -35.89 14.03
CA VAL A 504 -27.29 -35.85 12.61
C VAL A 504 -28.52 -35.62 11.74
N LYS A 505 -28.39 -34.75 10.74
CA LYS A 505 -29.38 -34.51 9.70
C LYS A 505 -28.73 -34.69 8.33
N ARG A 506 -29.22 -35.65 7.55
CA ARG A 506 -28.77 -35.83 6.16
C ARG A 506 -29.21 -34.64 5.30
N LEU A 507 -28.29 -34.08 4.53
CA LEU A 507 -28.52 -32.99 3.59
C LEU A 507 -28.69 -33.52 2.16
N PRO A 508 -29.44 -32.84 1.30
CA PRO A 508 -29.58 -33.22 -0.10
C PRO A 508 -28.24 -33.03 -0.83
N SER A 509 -27.64 -34.12 -1.31
CA SER A 509 -26.38 -34.13 -2.06
C SER A 509 -26.20 -35.44 -2.81
N ASP A 510 -25.32 -35.42 -3.82
CA ASP A 510 -24.89 -36.62 -4.55
C ASP A 510 -23.94 -37.49 -3.72
N VAL A 511 -23.27 -36.95 -2.70
CA VAL A 511 -22.51 -37.71 -1.70
C VAL A 511 -23.28 -37.81 -0.38
N LEU A 512 -22.83 -38.63 0.56
CA LEU A 512 -23.41 -38.69 1.89
C LEU A 512 -22.94 -37.48 2.71
N LEU A 513 -23.78 -36.44 2.79
CA LEU A 513 -23.50 -35.22 3.55
C LEU A 513 -24.43 -35.10 4.77
N TYR A 514 -23.85 -34.88 5.95
CA TYR A 514 -24.56 -34.73 7.21
C TYR A 514 -24.27 -33.40 7.91
N ASP A 515 -25.31 -32.68 8.36
CA ASP A 515 -25.20 -31.62 9.37
C ASP A 515 -25.27 -32.28 10.76
N CYS A 516 -24.17 -32.24 11.49
CA CYS A 516 -23.98 -32.89 12.78
C CYS A 516 -23.87 -31.84 13.87
N VAL A 517 -24.68 -31.94 14.92
CA VAL A 517 -24.66 -31.05 16.08
C VAL A 517 -24.39 -31.89 17.32
N ALA A 518 -23.35 -31.60 18.09
CA ALA A 518 -23.04 -32.41 19.27
C ALA A 518 -24.22 -32.36 20.26
N ALA A 519 -24.55 -33.51 20.87
CA ALA A 519 -25.69 -33.61 21.77
C ALA A 519 -25.54 -32.71 23.01
N ASP A 520 -24.33 -32.68 23.58
CA ASP A 520 -24.02 -31.95 24.82
C ASP A 520 -23.50 -30.52 24.58
N ASN A 521 -23.15 -30.17 23.35
CA ASN A 521 -22.68 -28.84 22.97
C ASN A 521 -23.25 -28.41 21.61
N PRO A 522 -24.42 -27.72 21.58
CA PRO A 522 -25.05 -27.28 20.34
C PRO A 522 -24.21 -26.31 19.49
N SER A 523 -23.18 -25.69 20.08
CA SER A 523 -22.22 -24.85 19.37
C SER A 523 -21.19 -25.67 18.59
N ASP A 524 -21.03 -26.96 18.91
CA ASP A 524 -20.22 -27.89 18.13
C ASP A 524 -21.00 -28.43 16.92
N ARG A 525 -20.91 -27.70 15.81
CA ARG A 525 -21.50 -28.06 14.51
C ARG A 525 -20.43 -28.54 13.54
N ARG A 526 -20.69 -29.66 12.87
CA ARG A 526 -19.79 -30.30 11.91
C ARG A 526 -20.56 -30.73 10.66
N LEU A 527 -19.97 -30.48 9.49
CA LEU A 527 -20.39 -31.00 8.21
C LEU A 527 -19.52 -32.21 7.89
N VAL A 528 -20.13 -33.39 7.83
CA VAL A 528 -19.43 -34.64 7.56
C VAL A 528 -19.82 -35.11 6.18
N ALA A 529 -18.88 -35.07 5.25
CA ALA A 529 -19.05 -35.58 3.89
C ALA A 529 -18.33 -36.92 3.75
N ILE A 530 -19.07 -37.92 3.28
CA ILE A 530 -18.59 -39.29 3.15
C ILE A 530 -18.66 -39.69 1.68
N GLY A 531 -17.52 -40.14 1.16
CA GLY A 531 -17.35 -40.63 -0.21
C GLY A 531 -16.80 -42.05 -0.23
N GLU A 532 -17.03 -42.75 -1.32
CA GLU A 532 -16.53 -44.10 -1.59
C GLU A 532 -15.84 -44.11 -2.95
N VAL A 533 -14.64 -44.67 -2.99
CA VAL A 533 -13.84 -44.86 -4.21
C VAL A 533 -14.13 -46.25 -4.77
N ASP A 534 -14.45 -46.31 -6.05
CA ASP A 534 -14.73 -47.53 -6.80
C ASP A 534 -13.89 -47.62 -8.10
N ASP A 535 -14.09 -48.67 -8.90
CA ASP A 535 -13.33 -48.89 -10.14
C ASP A 535 -13.53 -47.81 -11.22
N SER A 536 -14.52 -46.92 -11.06
CA SER A 536 -14.91 -45.91 -12.03
C SER A 536 -14.50 -44.48 -11.65
N ASN A 537 -14.02 -44.24 -10.41
CA ASN A 537 -13.59 -42.95 -9.92
C ASN A 537 -12.25 -43.04 -9.15
N GLY A 538 -11.56 -41.91 -8.97
CA GLY A 538 -10.29 -41.85 -8.22
C GLY A 538 -10.45 -41.09 -6.91
N VAL A 539 -9.53 -41.31 -5.95
CA VAL A 539 -9.53 -40.63 -4.62
C VAL A 539 -9.65 -39.11 -4.73
N VAL A 540 -8.83 -38.52 -5.61
CA VAL A 540 -8.81 -37.07 -5.88
C VAL A 540 -10.19 -36.58 -6.35
N GLN A 541 -10.87 -37.35 -7.19
CA GLN A 541 -12.19 -37.01 -7.72
C GLN A 541 -13.25 -37.05 -6.59
N VAL A 542 -13.25 -38.10 -5.77
CA VAL A 542 -14.20 -38.25 -4.65
C VAL A 542 -14.00 -37.18 -3.57
N VAL A 543 -12.75 -36.79 -3.28
CA VAL A 543 -12.45 -35.68 -2.36
C VAL A 543 -13.02 -34.36 -2.90
N LYS A 544 -12.84 -34.07 -4.19
CA LYS A 544 -13.41 -32.87 -4.83
C LYS A 544 -14.93 -32.86 -4.77
N GLU A 545 -15.58 -33.99 -5.01
CA GLU A 545 -17.03 -34.15 -4.91
C GLU A 545 -17.55 -33.91 -3.49
N CYS A 546 -16.89 -34.49 -2.48
CA CYS A 546 -17.25 -34.28 -1.08
C CYS A 546 -17.14 -32.80 -0.68
N MET A 547 -16.06 -32.13 -1.08
CA MET A 547 -15.90 -30.70 -0.82
C MET A 547 -16.88 -29.84 -1.59
N ALA A 548 -17.18 -30.17 -2.84
CA ALA A 548 -18.19 -29.48 -3.61
C ALA A 548 -19.58 -29.60 -2.96
N ALA A 549 -19.93 -30.76 -2.44
CA ALA A 549 -21.18 -30.96 -1.70
C ALA A 549 -21.28 -30.07 -0.46
N VAL A 550 -20.19 -29.95 0.32
CA VAL A 550 -20.12 -29.04 1.47
C VAL A 550 -20.35 -27.59 1.03
N ARG A 551 -19.68 -27.16 -0.04
CA ARG A 551 -19.80 -25.80 -0.59
C ARG A 551 -21.21 -25.51 -1.10
N VAL A 552 -21.82 -26.42 -1.86
CA VAL A 552 -23.21 -26.31 -2.35
C VAL A 552 -24.18 -26.19 -1.19
N ALA A 553 -24.03 -27.02 -0.15
CA ALA A 553 -24.93 -26.98 1.01
C ALA A 553 -24.84 -25.66 1.78
N ARG A 554 -23.64 -25.09 1.93
CA ARG A 554 -23.45 -23.76 2.53
C ARG A 554 -24.04 -22.65 1.65
N ALA A 555 -23.74 -22.68 0.35
CA ALA A 555 -24.17 -21.68 -0.63
C ALA A 555 -25.70 -21.58 -0.77
N THR A 556 -26.38 -22.72 -0.70
CA THR A 556 -27.85 -22.81 -0.81
C THR A 556 -28.58 -22.62 0.53
N GLY A 557 -27.84 -22.40 1.63
CA GLY A 557 -28.40 -22.22 2.97
C GLY A 557 -28.95 -23.51 3.61
N HIS A 558 -28.76 -24.67 2.99
CA HIS A 558 -29.14 -25.98 3.55
C HIS A 558 -28.28 -26.37 4.76
N ALA A 559 -27.04 -25.87 4.81
CA ALA A 559 -26.12 -26.02 5.92
C ALA A 559 -25.75 -24.66 6.52
N ARG A 560 -25.67 -24.59 7.84
CA ARG A 560 -25.00 -23.46 8.51
C ARG A 560 -23.47 -23.66 8.45
N PRO A 561 -22.68 -22.58 8.52
CA PRO A 561 -21.23 -22.68 8.68
C PRO A 561 -20.86 -23.57 9.87
N GLY A 562 -19.86 -24.43 9.68
CA GLY A 562 -19.41 -25.42 10.65
C GLY A 562 -18.15 -26.13 10.16
N ARG A 563 -17.48 -26.85 11.07
CA ARG A 563 -16.24 -27.60 10.79
C ARG A 563 -16.49 -28.70 9.76
N VAL A 564 -15.52 -28.98 8.90
CA VAL A 564 -15.65 -29.96 7.82
C VAL A 564 -14.83 -31.20 8.15
N HIS A 565 -15.47 -32.36 8.07
CA HIS A 565 -14.82 -33.66 8.09
C HIS A 565 -15.08 -34.37 6.75
N LEU A 566 -14.02 -34.90 6.15
CA LEU A 566 -14.10 -35.67 4.91
C LEU A 566 -13.69 -37.12 5.19
N TRP A 567 -14.57 -38.09 4.96
CA TRP A 567 -14.28 -39.51 5.16
C TRP A 567 -14.40 -40.27 3.84
N ILE A 568 -13.28 -40.71 3.30
CA ILE A 568 -13.18 -41.33 1.98
C ILE A 568 -12.84 -42.82 2.15
N HIS A 569 -13.72 -43.69 1.65
CA HIS A 569 -13.59 -45.14 1.76
C HIS A 569 -13.07 -45.76 0.47
N GLY A 570 -12.41 -46.92 0.57
CA GLY A 570 -12.15 -47.77 -0.60
C GLY A 570 -10.88 -47.48 -1.40
N ALA A 571 -9.93 -46.70 -0.87
CA ALA A 571 -8.71 -46.38 -1.62
C ALA A 571 -7.41 -46.42 -0.80
N GLU A 572 -6.34 -46.83 -1.48
CA GLU A 572 -4.95 -46.61 -1.06
C GLU A 572 -4.41 -45.41 -1.83
N TYR A 573 -4.07 -44.32 -1.12
CA TYR A 573 -3.45 -43.13 -1.72
C TYR A 573 -2.13 -42.85 -0.98
N GLN A 574 -1.01 -42.87 -1.71
CA GLN A 574 0.31 -42.81 -1.09
C GLN A 574 0.68 -41.41 -0.56
N GLU A 575 0.14 -40.35 -1.17
CA GLU A 575 0.50 -38.94 -0.91
C GLU A 575 -0.74 -38.15 -0.43
N ILE A 576 -1.34 -38.57 0.69
CA ILE A 576 -2.55 -37.94 1.26
C ILE A 576 -2.36 -36.43 1.55
N ASP A 577 -1.13 -35.99 1.80
CA ASP A 577 -0.75 -34.60 1.97
C ASP A 577 -0.98 -33.73 0.72
N GLU A 578 -0.84 -34.28 -0.48
CA GLU A 578 -1.20 -33.58 -1.72
C GLU A 578 -2.70 -33.27 -1.81
N LEU A 579 -3.54 -34.04 -1.11
CA LEU A 579 -4.98 -33.80 -1.05
C LEU A 579 -5.33 -32.56 -0.23
N ALA A 580 -4.46 -32.09 0.67
CA ALA A 580 -4.68 -30.87 1.46
C ALA A 580 -4.86 -29.64 0.55
N ALA A 581 -4.03 -29.54 -0.50
CA ALA A 581 -4.09 -28.46 -1.47
C ALA A 581 -5.40 -28.47 -2.28
N LEU A 582 -6.05 -29.63 -2.41
CA LEU A 582 -7.31 -29.80 -3.13
C LEU A 582 -8.54 -29.40 -2.31
N VAL A 583 -8.47 -29.54 -0.98
CA VAL A 583 -9.59 -29.26 -0.08
C VAL A 583 -9.71 -27.75 0.19
N ASP A 584 -8.58 -27.07 0.38
CA ASP A 584 -8.45 -25.62 0.60
C ASP A 584 -9.68 -24.96 1.23
N ASP A 585 -10.03 -25.43 2.44
CA ASP A 585 -11.15 -24.93 3.25
C ASP A 585 -10.62 -24.66 4.67
N PRO A 586 -10.74 -23.42 5.19
CA PRO A 586 -10.23 -23.09 6.51
C PRO A 586 -10.95 -23.83 7.64
N ASP A 587 -12.17 -24.33 7.40
CA ASP A 587 -12.94 -25.12 8.36
C ASP A 587 -12.65 -26.62 8.25
N LEU A 588 -11.78 -27.08 7.34
CA LEU A 588 -11.33 -28.47 7.32
C LEU A 588 -10.64 -28.79 8.64
N GLU A 589 -11.23 -29.74 9.36
CA GLU A 589 -10.68 -30.24 10.61
C GLU A 589 -9.93 -31.56 10.38
N GLU A 590 -10.47 -32.40 9.50
CA GLU A 590 -9.97 -33.76 9.28
C GLU A 590 -10.34 -34.29 7.89
N LEU A 591 -9.38 -34.97 7.26
CA LEU A 591 -9.60 -35.85 6.10
C LEU A 591 -9.12 -37.26 6.45
N ILE A 592 -9.98 -38.27 6.28
CA ILE A 592 -9.69 -39.67 6.53
C ILE A 592 -9.75 -40.44 5.23
N LEU A 593 -8.72 -41.25 4.97
CA LEU A 593 -8.72 -42.27 3.93
C LEU A 593 -8.74 -43.65 4.60
N SER A 594 -9.88 -44.34 4.57
CA SER A 594 -10.00 -45.68 5.15
C SER A 594 -9.55 -46.74 4.13
N GLY A 595 -8.24 -46.98 4.08
CA GLY A 595 -7.56 -48.01 3.29
C GLY A 595 -6.73 -48.96 4.15
N ARG A 596 -5.82 -49.74 3.55
CA ARG A 596 -4.85 -50.59 4.27
C ARG A 596 -3.40 -50.13 3.97
N PRO A 597 -2.76 -49.31 4.83
CA PRO A 597 -3.23 -48.76 6.10
C PRO A 597 -4.19 -47.57 5.92
N SER A 598 -5.00 -47.29 6.95
CA SER A 598 -5.85 -46.11 7.00
C SER A 598 -5.03 -44.90 7.44
N ARG A 599 -5.24 -43.76 6.78
CA ARG A 599 -4.47 -42.53 7.00
C ARG A 599 -5.41 -41.39 7.41
N ARG A 600 -4.95 -40.54 8.32
CA ARG A 600 -5.61 -39.32 8.78
C ARG A 600 -4.75 -38.11 8.43
N LEU A 601 -5.38 -37.11 7.84
CA LEU A 601 -4.82 -35.78 7.62
C LEU A 601 -5.55 -34.77 8.51
N THR A 602 -4.79 -34.03 9.30
CA THR A 602 -5.25 -32.87 10.08
C THR A 602 -4.42 -31.65 9.71
N LEU A 603 -4.78 -30.47 10.20
CA LEU A 603 -3.99 -29.25 9.99
C LEU A 603 -3.25 -28.88 11.28
N ASP A 604 -1.96 -28.59 11.14
CA ASP A 604 -1.13 -28.11 12.24
C ASP A 604 -1.71 -26.81 12.83
N PRO A 605 -1.88 -26.69 14.16
CA PRO A 605 -2.53 -25.53 14.77
C PRO A 605 -1.82 -24.18 14.55
N LEU A 606 -0.53 -24.17 14.19
CA LEU A 606 0.29 -22.97 14.02
C LEU A 606 0.55 -22.62 12.54
N SER A 607 1.09 -23.57 11.79
CA SER A 607 1.44 -23.42 10.37
C SER A 607 0.25 -23.68 9.45
N ARG A 608 -0.81 -24.32 9.95
CA ARG A 608 -1.93 -24.85 9.13
C ARG A 608 -1.47 -25.83 8.04
N ALA A 609 -0.24 -26.33 8.13
CA ALA A 609 0.29 -27.35 7.22
C ALA A 609 -0.41 -28.69 7.48
N PRO A 610 -0.59 -29.53 6.44
CA PRO A 610 -1.15 -30.85 6.62
C PRO A 610 -0.22 -31.73 7.45
N VAL A 611 -0.79 -32.37 8.48
CA VAL A 611 -0.13 -33.36 9.32
C VAL A 611 -0.78 -34.71 9.05
N VAL A 612 0.03 -35.64 8.54
CA VAL A 612 -0.40 -37.00 8.20
C VAL A 612 -0.02 -37.95 9.34
N SER A 613 -0.98 -38.78 9.74
CA SER A 613 -0.81 -39.80 10.78
C SER A 613 -1.56 -41.08 10.41
N ASP A 614 -1.19 -42.20 11.03
CA ASP A 614 -1.95 -43.45 10.92
C ASP A 614 -3.27 -43.34 11.68
N ALA A 615 -4.35 -43.81 11.07
CA ALA A 615 -5.70 -43.74 11.62
C ALA A 615 -6.10 -45.10 12.21
N GLU A 616 -5.56 -45.43 13.38
CA GLU A 616 -5.81 -46.72 14.06
C GLU A 616 -7.10 -46.71 14.90
N ASP A 617 -7.68 -45.54 15.14
CA ASP A 617 -8.83 -45.23 16.01
C ASP A 617 -10.13 -44.92 15.22
N LEU A 618 -10.25 -45.47 14.00
CA LEU A 618 -11.42 -45.22 13.14
C LEU A 618 -12.73 -45.85 13.64
N ASP A 619 -12.65 -46.84 14.52
CA ASP A 619 -13.82 -47.46 15.13
C ASP A 619 -14.31 -46.70 16.38
N GLU A 620 -13.56 -45.71 16.87
CA GLU A 620 -13.94 -44.93 18.06
C GLU A 620 -14.89 -43.78 17.72
N PRO A 621 -15.88 -43.49 18.60
CA PRO A 621 -16.79 -42.35 18.44
C PRO A 621 -16.05 -41.02 18.35
N LEU A 622 -16.47 -40.16 17.41
CA LEU A 622 -15.93 -38.82 17.26
C LEU A 622 -16.27 -38.00 18.51
N GLN A 623 -15.25 -37.50 19.21
CA GLN A 623 -15.46 -36.77 20.46
C GLN A 623 -15.94 -35.33 20.22
N PRO A 624 -17.03 -34.88 20.88
CA PRO A 624 -17.42 -33.47 20.90
C PRO A 624 -16.35 -32.57 21.52
N PHE A 625 -16.23 -31.34 21.02
CA PHE A 625 -15.43 -30.34 21.70
C PHE A 625 -16.17 -29.79 22.92
N ASP A 626 -15.45 -29.61 24.02
CA ASP A 626 -15.92 -28.77 25.12
C ASP A 626 -15.89 -27.28 24.71
N ALA A 627 -16.39 -26.41 25.59
CA ALA A 627 -16.48 -24.98 25.29
C ALA A 627 -15.10 -24.33 25.06
N ASP A 628 -14.07 -24.78 25.77
CA ASP A 628 -12.71 -24.25 25.65
C ASP A 628 -12.00 -24.73 24.39
N GLY A 629 -12.05 -26.03 24.08
CA GLY A 629 -11.55 -26.60 22.84
C GLY A 629 -12.20 -25.95 21.62
N LEU A 630 -13.50 -25.65 21.70
CA LEU A 630 -14.21 -24.94 20.63
C LEU A 630 -13.71 -23.51 20.46
N ARG A 631 -13.47 -22.78 21.56
CA ARG A 631 -12.88 -21.43 21.52
C ARG A 631 -11.47 -21.44 20.91
N THR A 632 -10.62 -22.38 21.32
CA THR A 632 -9.27 -22.55 20.76
C THR A 632 -9.31 -22.85 19.26
N ARG A 633 -10.21 -23.74 18.82
CA ARG A 633 -10.38 -24.06 17.40
C ARG A 633 -10.90 -22.87 16.60
N GLN A 634 -11.86 -22.11 17.15
CA GLN A 634 -12.35 -20.88 16.52
C GLN A 634 -11.26 -19.81 16.38
N ALA A 635 -10.38 -19.69 17.39
CA ALA A 635 -9.22 -18.81 17.31
C ALA A 635 -8.24 -19.26 16.21
N SER A 636 -7.95 -20.56 16.12
CA SER A 636 -7.08 -21.15 15.08
C SER A 636 -7.64 -20.97 13.67
N ALA A 637 -8.95 -21.11 13.47
CA ALA A 637 -9.61 -20.83 12.19
C ALA A 637 -9.49 -19.36 11.76
N ARG A 638 -9.26 -18.43 12.70
CA ARG A 638 -8.98 -17.02 12.44
C ARG A 638 -7.48 -16.70 12.35
N GLY A 639 -6.62 -17.72 12.39
CA GLY A 639 -5.16 -17.58 12.32
C GLY A 639 -4.47 -17.33 13.66
N TYR A 640 -5.16 -17.47 14.79
CA TYR A 640 -4.55 -17.32 16.12
C TYR A 640 -4.23 -18.67 16.77
N SER A 641 -3.07 -18.82 17.38
CA SER A 641 -2.72 -20.01 18.16
C SER A 641 -3.17 -19.88 19.61
N SER A 642 -3.34 -21.02 20.29
CA SER A 642 -3.43 -21.02 21.75
C SER A 642 -2.02 -20.94 22.37
N PRO A 643 -1.86 -20.26 23.53
CA PRO A 643 -0.59 -20.23 24.24
C PRO A 643 0.01 -21.62 24.51
N HIS A 644 -0.80 -22.62 24.85
CA HIS A 644 -0.33 -23.99 25.10
C HIS A 644 0.21 -24.67 23.84
N SER A 645 -0.49 -24.55 22.71
CA SER A 645 -0.02 -25.13 21.44
C SER A 645 1.28 -24.49 20.99
N LEU A 646 1.39 -23.17 21.16
CA LEU A 646 2.61 -22.42 20.87
C LEU A 646 3.77 -22.81 21.79
N GLY A 647 3.53 -22.91 23.10
CA GLY A 647 4.55 -23.35 24.07
C GLY A 647 5.06 -24.75 23.77
N ALA A 648 4.16 -25.69 23.44
CA ALA A 648 4.53 -27.04 23.04
C ALA A 648 5.33 -27.07 21.73
N PHE A 649 4.95 -26.26 20.75
CA PHE A 649 5.68 -26.13 19.49
C PHE A 649 7.10 -25.59 19.70
N LEU A 650 7.24 -24.55 20.53
CA LEU A 650 8.54 -23.94 20.84
C LEU A 650 9.44 -24.91 21.62
N ALA A 651 8.89 -25.71 22.53
CA ALA A 651 9.63 -26.73 23.26
C ALA A 651 10.24 -27.79 22.32
N GLY A 652 9.51 -28.18 21.27
CA GLY A 652 9.87 -29.30 20.40
C GLY A 652 9.70 -30.65 21.10
N ALA A 653 10.08 -31.74 20.41
CA ALA A 653 9.82 -33.10 20.88
C ALA A 653 10.60 -33.50 22.14
N GLU A 654 11.82 -33.00 22.30
CA GLU A 654 12.72 -33.32 23.42
C GLU A 654 12.73 -32.24 24.51
N GLY A 655 12.02 -31.13 24.29
CA GLY A 655 11.95 -30.02 25.23
C GLY A 655 10.78 -30.12 26.22
N SER A 656 10.54 -29.03 26.95
CA SER A 656 9.42 -28.94 27.89
C SER A 656 8.81 -27.55 27.91
N PHE A 657 7.49 -27.49 28.11
CA PHE A 657 6.75 -26.26 28.39
C PHE A 657 6.00 -26.40 29.71
N THR A 658 6.17 -25.43 30.62
CA THR A 658 5.48 -25.37 31.90
C THR A 658 4.77 -24.04 32.04
N GLU A 659 3.43 -24.05 32.15
CA GLU A 659 2.65 -22.85 32.45
C GLU A 659 2.90 -22.39 33.89
N LEU A 660 3.06 -21.08 34.06
CA LEU A 660 3.22 -20.43 35.36
C LEU A 660 2.07 -19.45 35.62
N ASP A 661 1.66 -19.32 36.89
CA ASP A 661 0.80 -18.22 37.32
C ASP A 661 1.19 -17.69 38.70
N LEU A 662 0.67 -16.52 39.05
CA LEU A 662 0.90 -15.84 40.31
C LEU A 662 0.28 -16.64 41.47
N ASP A 663 1.08 -16.91 42.49
CA ASP A 663 0.61 -17.39 43.78
C ASP A 663 0.01 -16.26 44.64
N ALA A 664 -0.29 -16.54 45.91
CA ALA A 664 -0.86 -15.55 46.83
C ALA A 664 0.12 -14.41 47.20
N LEU A 665 1.43 -14.60 46.99
CA LEU A 665 2.48 -13.61 47.23
C LEU A 665 2.81 -12.79 45.97
N GLY A 666 2.30 -13.22 44.80
CA GLY A 666 2.57 -12.59 43.52
C GLY A 666 3.79 -13.15 42.80
N ASP A 667 4.30 -14.31 43.22
CA ASP A 667 5.40 -15.01 42.56
C ASP A 667 4.87 -16.02 41.53
N LEU A 668 5.57 -16.16 40.41
CA LEU A 668 5.21 -17.14 39.38
C LEU A 668 5.56 -18.57 39.82
N VAL A 669 4.55 -19.44 39.90
CA VAL A 669 4.68 -20.86 40.24
C VAL A 669 4.04 -21.75 39.17
N PRO A 670 4.52 -22.99 38.97
CA PRO A 670 3.89 -23.94 38.05
C PRO A 670 2.42 -24.20 38.38
N VAL A 671 1.58 -24.22 37.36
CA VAL A 671 0.14 -24.49 37.49
C VAL A 671 -0.33 -25.53 36.49
N ASP A 672 -1.33 -26.32 36.91
CA ASP A 672 -2.11 -27.20 36.03
C ASP A 672 -3.59 -26.82 36.20
N ARG A 673 -4.17 -26.21 35.17
CA ARG A 673 -5.52 -25.61 35.24
C ARG A 673 -6.23 -25.63 33.88
N PRO A 674 -7.57 -25.47 33.86
CA PRO A 674 -8.32 -25.34 32.63
C PRO A 674 -7.82 -24.16 31.78
N ARG A 675 -7.84 -24.35 30.45
CA ARG A 675 -7.28 -23.39 29.49
C ARG A 675 -8.02 -22.06 29.50
N GLY A 676 -7.28 -21.01 29.14
CA GLY A 676 -7.83 -19.67 28.95
C GLY A 676 -8.26 -18.97 30.21
N ALA A 677 -7.64 -19.18 31.37
CA ALA A 677 -8.04 -18.48 32.61
C ALA A 677 -7.59 -17.00 32.69
N ALA A 678 -6.59 -16.58 31.91
CA ALA A 678 -5.97 -15.26 31.96
C ALA A 678 -5.83 -14.62 30.55
N GLY A 679 -5.78 -13.29 30.47
CA GLY A 679 -5.56 -12.58 29.20
C GLY A 679 -4.11 -12.67 28.69
N ILE A 680 -3.16 -12.85 29.61
CA ILE A 680 -1.75 -13.12 29.32
C ILE A 680 -1.36 -14.43 30.01
N VAL A 681 -0.81 -15.36 29.25
CA VAL A 681 -0.24 -16.62 29.74
C VAL A 681 1.27 -16.47 29.82
N VAL A 682 1.85 -16.93 30.92
CA VAL A 682 3.29 -16.97 31.15
C VAL A 682 3.71 -18.42 31.31
N GLY A 683 4.88 -18.78 30.79
CA GLY A 683 5.46 -20.10 31.02
C GLY A 683 6.97 -20.12 30.85
N LEU A 684 7.57 -21.22 31.30
CA LEU A 684 8.94 -21.56 30.97
C LEU A 684 8.93 -22.54 29.81
N VAL A 685 9.74 -22.24 28.80
CA VAL A 685 9.96 -23.16 27.68
C VAL A 685 11.44 -23.48 27.57
N THR A 686 11.71 -24.76 27.40
CA THR A 686 13.06 -25.31 27.21
C THR A 686 13.09 -26.05 25.89
N THR A 687 14.04 -25.71 25.03
CA THR A 687 14.22 -26.32 23.70
C THR A 687 15.62 -26.89 23.59
N VAL A 688 15.72 -28.18 23.32
CA VAL A 688 16.99 -28.87 23.14
C VAL A 688 17.53 -28.60 21.74
N THR A 689 18.80 -28.19 21.65
CA THR A 689 19.49 -27.99 20.37
C THR A 689 20.88 -28.63 20.40
N PRO A 690 21.52 -28.88 19.25
CA PRO A 690 22.88 -29.42 19.25
C PRO A 690 23.92 -28.56 20.00
N ALA A 691 23.74 -27.23 20.04
CA ALA A 691 24.62 -26.31 20.77
C ALA A 691 24.32 -26.27 22.28
N TYR A 692 23.08 -26.58 22.67
CA TYR A 692 22.58 -26.55 24.04
C TYR A 692 21.79 -27.84 24.33
N PRO A 693 22.49 -28.99 24.46
CA PRO A 693 21.85 -30.28 24.74
C PRO A 693 21.14 -30.32 26.11
N GLU A 694 21.53 -29.46 27.05
CA GLU A 694 20.82 -29.24 28.31
C GLU A 694 19.47 -28.51 28.15
N GLY A 695 19.26 -27.90 26.97
CA GLY A 695 18.07 -27.15 26.63
C GLY A 695 18.21 -25.64 26.87
N MET A 696 17.99 -24.85 25.81
CA MET A 696 17.87 -23.40 25.91
C MET A 696 16.58 -23.07 26.67
N THR A 697 16.66 -22.39 27.81
CA THR A 697 15.50 -22.04 28.64
C THR A 697 15.15 -20.57 28.48
N ARG A 698 13.86 -20.25 28.35
CA ARG A 698 13.34 -18.89 28.11
C ARG A 698 12.01 -18.68 28.84
N VAL A 699 11.70 -17.43 29.14
CA VAL A 699 10.38 -17.05 29.65
C VAL A 699 9.48 -16.70 28.47
N LEU A 700 8.40 -17.46 28.30
CA LEU A 700 7.38 -17.23 27.28
C LEU A 700 6.26 -16.37 27.85
N MET A 701 5.89 -15.31 27.13
CA MET A 701 4.66 -14.53 27.35
C MET A 701 3.79 -14.59 26.10
N CYS A 702 2.50 -14.89 26.27
CA CYS A 702 1.55 -14.98 25.16
C CYS A 702 0.24 -14.27 25.49
N GLY A 703 -0.25 -13.45 24.57
CA GLY A 703 -1.63 -12.97 24.63
C GLY A 703 -2.60 -14.09 24.28
N ASP A 704 -3.66 -14.26 25.07
CA ASP A 704 -4.68 -15.26 24.80
C ASP A 704 -5.80 -14.66 23.93
N SER A 705 -5.87 -15.12 22.68
CA SER A 705 -6.89 -14.72 21.70
C SER A 705 -8.32 -15.08 22.15
N THR A 706 -8.48 -16.06 23.03
CA THR A 706 -9.78 -16.50 23.55
C THR A 706 -10.26 -15.64 24.73
N ARG A 707 -9.40 -14.77 25.28
CA ARG A 707 -9.72 -13.88 26.42
C ARG A 707 -9.55 -12.42 26.04
N ALA A 708 -10.62 -11.86 25.45
CA ALA A 708 -10.70 -10.46 25.04
C ALA A 708 -9.50 -10.01 24.21
N LEU A 709 -8.97 -10.90 23.35
CA LEU A 709 -7.79 -10.65 22.51
C LEU A 709 -6.58 -10.15 23.32
N GLY A 710 -6.36 -10.69 24.53
CA GLY A 710 -5.25 -10.29 25.39
C GLY A 710 -5.35 -8.86 25.92
N ALA A 711 -6.56 -8.36 26.16
CA ALA A 711 -6.75 -7.07 26.83
C ALA A 711 -6.06 -7.08 28.20
N VAL A 712 -5.33 -6.01 28.52
CA VAL A 712 -4.51 -5.94 29.72
C VAL A 712 -5.16 -5.10 30.82
N ALA A 713 -5.25 -5.68 32.00
CA ALA A 713 -5.61 -5.01 33.24
C ALA A 713 -4.53 -5.27 34.31
N GLU A 714 -4.76 -4.82 35.55
CA GLU A 714 -3.87 -5.07 36.69
C GLU A 714 -3.34 -6.53 36.76
N PRO A 715 -4.16 -7.59 36.67
CA PRO A 715 -3.66 -8.97 36.77
C PRO A 715 -2.72 -9.36 35.64
N GLU A 716 -3.00 -8.94 34.40
CA GLU A 716 -2.13 -9.18 33.24
C GLU A 716 -0.81 -8.42 33.36
N CYS A 717 -0.85 -7.14 33.77
CA CYS A 717 0.35 -6.34 33.99
C CYS A 717 1.23 -6.92 35.10
N ARG A 718 0.65 -7.44 36.19
CA ARG A 718 1.41 -8.15 37.23
C ARG A 718 2.12 -9.39 36.69
N ARG A 719 1.46 -10.19 35.84
CA ARG A 719 2.07 -11.35 35.19
C ARG A 719 3.25 -10.95 34.29
N ILE A 720 3.09 -9.88 33.51
CA ILE A 720 4.17 -9.35 32.66
C ILE A 720 5.36 -8.92 33.52
N ILE A 721 5.14 -8.17 34.60
CA ILE A 721 6.21 -7.74 35.51
C ILE A 721 6.90 -8.95 36.14
N ALA A 722 6.13 -9.89 36.69
CA ALA A 722 6.68 -11.09 37.34
C ALA A 722 7.44 -12.00 36.35
N ALA A 723 7.02 -12.06 35.07
CA ALA A 723 7.70 -12.78 34.02
C ALA A 723 9.08 -12.17 33.72
N ILE A 724 9.16 -10.84 33.64
CA ILE A 724 10.43 -10.12 33.46
C ILE A 724 11.33 -10.30 34.69
N ASP A 725 10.77 -10.23 35.89
CA ASP A 725 11.52 -10.49 37.13
C ASP A 725 12.05 -11.92 37.20
N LEU A 726 11.28 -12.91 36.74
CA LEU A 726 11.72 -14.29 36.64
C LEU A 726 12.86 -14.42 35.62
N ALA A 727 12.72 -13.81 34.45
CA ALA A 727 13.75 -13.83 33.41
C ALA A 727 15.07 -13.21 33.88
N GLU A 728 15.00 -12.07 34.57
CA GLU A 728 16.17 -11.42 35.17
C GLU A 728 16.83 -12.31 36.24
N ARG A 729 16.05 -12.93 37.13
CA ARG A 729 16.58 -13.84 38.15
C ARG A 729 17.27 -15.07 37.56
N LEU A 730 16.71 -15.62 36.49
CA LEU A 730 17.24 -16.79 35.79
C LEU A 730 18.37 -16.45 34.82
N GLY A 731 18.52 -15.18 34.44
CA GLY A 731 19.49 -14.75 33.43
C GLY A 731 19.14 -15.22 32.02
N VAL A 732 17.86 -15.42 31.72
CA VAL A 732 17.36 -15.95 30.44
C VAL A 732 16.59 -14.88 29.65
N PRO A 733 16.48 -14.97 28.32
CA PRO A 733 15.71 -14.00 27.55
C PRO A 733 14.20 -14.22 27.71
N VAL A 734 13.44 -13.16 27.43
CA VAL A 734 11.99 -13.18 27.35
C VAL A 734 11.57 -13.22 25.89
N GLU A 735 10.63 -14.12 25.55
CA GLU A 735 9.98 -14.13 24.25
C GLU A 735 8.49 -13.84 24.40
N TRP A 736 8.03 -12.80 23.71
CA TRP A 736 6.66 -12.32 23.78
C TRP A 736 5.95 -12.49 22.45
N PHE A 737 5.05 -13.46 22.40
CA PHE A 737 4.08 -13.60 21.32
C PHE A 737 2.92 -12.65 21.59
N ALA A 738 3.11 -11.41 21.13
CA ALA A 738 2.28 -10.28 21.47
C ALA A 738 0.96 -10.32 20.68
N LEU A 739 -0.14 -10.43 21.40
CA LEU A 739 -1.50 -10.23 20.93
C LEU A 739 -2.23 -9.45 22.03
N SER A 740 -2.68 -8.22 21.74
CA SER A 740 -3.36 -7.42 22.74
C SER A 740 -4.26 -6.37 22.08
N SER A 741 -5.52 -6.30 22.52
CA SER A 741 -6.42 -5.19 22.20
C SER A 741 -6.18 -3.94 23.06
N GLY A 742 -5.07 -3.89 23.80
CA GLY A 742 -4.69 -2.75 24.64
C GLY A 742 -5.29 -2.83 26.05
N ALA A 743 -5.25 -1.70 26.76
CA ALA A 743 -5.78 -1.61 28.12
C ALA A 743 -7.27 -1.97 28.14
N ARG A 744 -7.68 -2.73 29.16
CA ARG A 744 -9.08 -3.11 29.34
C ARG A 744 -9.92 -1.85 29.58
N ILE A 745 -10.97 -1.71 28.77
CA ILE A 745 -11.98 -0.66 28.89
C ILE A 745 -13.34 -1.33 29.06
N SER A 746 -14.08 -0.95 30.08
CA SER A 746 -15.46 -1.36 30.32
C SER A 746 -16.22 -0.27 31.07
N MET A 747 -17.53 -0.46 31.28
CA MET A 747 -18.35 0.52 32.01
C MET A 747 -17.84 0.77 33.44
N ASP A 748 -17.24 -0.23 34.06
CA ASP A 748 -16.82 -0.21 35.47
C ASP A 748 -15.29 -0.21 35.64
N SER A 749 -14.52 -0.11 34.55
CA SER A 749 -13.05 -0.21 34.61
C SER A 749 -12.38 0.51 33.44
N GLY A 750 -11.32 1.30 33.72
CA GLY A 750 -10.57 2.02 32.69
C GLY A 750 -9.26 2.63 33.17
N THR A 751 -9.33 3.74 33.92
CA THR A 751 -8.14 4.54 34.29
C THR A 751 -7.19 3.84 35.25
N GLU A 752 -7.71 3.03 36.17
CA GLU A 752 -6.91 2.24 37.10
C GLU A 752 -6.01 1.20 36.39
N ASN A 753 -6.41 0.75 35.20
CA ASN A 753 -5.56 -0.12 34.37
C ASN A 753 -4.36 0.65 33.78
N MET A 754 -4.44 1.98 33.65
CA MET A 754 -3.38 2.79 33.02
C MET A 754 -2.13 2.89 33.90
N ASP A 755 -2.27 2.97 35.21
CA ASP A 755 -1.13 2.98 36.14
C ASP A 755 -0.37 1.65 36.08
N TRP A 756 -1.10 0.53 35.96
CA TRP A 756 -0.49 -0.79 35.78
C TRP A 756 0.17 -0.96 34.42
N VAL A 757 -0.41 -0.39 33.37
CA VAL A 757 0.22 -0.32 32.05
C VAL A 757 1.54 0.43 32.10
N ALA A 758 1.59 1.55 32.85
CA ALA A 758 2.81 2.31 33.06
C ALA A 758 3.83 1.56 33.93
N ALA A 759 3.37 0.79 34.92
CA ALA A 759 4.25 -0.05 35.74
C ALA A 759 4.93 -1.15 34.90
N ALA A 760 4.18 -1.82 34.01
CA ALA A 760 4.75 -2.78 33.07
C ALA A 760 5.74 -2.12 32.10
N LEU A 761 5.40 -0.94 31.55
CA LEU A 761 6.30 -0.15 30.70
C LEU A 761 7.62 0.16 31.42
N ARG A 762 7.55 0.70 32.64
CA ARG A 762 8.73 1.01 33.46
C ARG A 762 9.61 -0.21 33.62
N ARG A 763 9.02 -1.37 33.92
CA ARG A 763 9.78 -2.60 34.15
C ARG A 763 10.49 -3.09 32.88
N ILE A 764 9.84 -3.00 31.71
CA ILE A 764 10.44 -3.30 30.41
C ILE A 764 11.65 -2.40 30.16
N VAL A 765 11.52 -1.08 30.40
CA VAL A 765 12.61 -0.11 30.23
C VAL A 765 13.80 -0.44 31.13
N GLU A 766 13.55 -0.69 32.43
CA GLU A 766 14.60 -1.05 33.39
C GLU A 766 15.32 -2.34 32.97
N PHE A 767 14.58 -3.35 32.51
CA PHE A 767 15.13 -4.62 32.03
C PHE A 767 15.99 -4.44 30.78
N THR A 768 15.49 -3.76 29.74
CA THR A 768 16.23 -3.62 28.47
C THR A 768 17.42 -2.68 28.59
N GLN A 769 17.35 -1.62 29.40
CA GLN A 769 18.49 -0.74 29.68
C GLN A 769 19.59 -1.45 30.48
N ALA A 770 19.25 -2.43 31.32
CA ALA A 770 20.21 -3.30 31.99
C ALA A 770 20.86 -4.34 31.05
N GLY A 771 20.41 -4.42 29.79
CA GLY A 771 20.90 -5.37 28.79
C GLY A 771 20.07 -6.65 28.69
N GLY A 772 18.92 -6.72 29.36
CA GLY A 772 17.95 -7.80 29.20
C GLY A 772 17.42 -7.89 27.77
N GLU A 773 17.29 -9.11 27.25
CA GLU A 773 16.79 -9.38 25.91
C GLU A 773 15.31 -9.75 25.96
N LEU A 774 14.47 -8.94 25.31
CA LEU A 774 13.04 -9.18 25.13
C LEU A 774 12.75 -9.24 23.64
N ASN A 775 12.48 -10.44 23.13
CA ASN A 775 12.12 -10.68 21.74
C ASN A 775 10.60 -10.65 21.59
N VAL A 776 10.10 -10.03 20.52
CA VAL A 776 8.68 -9.88 20.26
C VAL A 776 8.31 -10.51 18.92
N VAL A 777 7.32 -11.39 18.94
CA VAL A 777 6.62 -11.87 17.75
C VAL A 777 5.23 -11.24 17.75
N ALA A 778 4.93 -10.40 16.77
CA ALA A 778 3.60 -9.84 16.63
C ALA A 778 2.63 -10.94 16.13
N ALA A 779 1.95 -11.60 17.08
CA ALA A 779 1.09 -12.75 16.85
C ALA A 779 -0.34 -12.36 16.43
N GLY A 780 -0.56 -11.07 16.10
CA GLY A 780 -1.83 -10.53 15.66
C GLY A 780 -1.83 -9.00 15.74
N ILE A 781 -3.00 -8.42 16.02
CA ILE A 781 -3.12 -6.97 16.19
C ILE A 781 -2.67 -6.59 17.61
N ASN A 782 -1.76 -5.62 17.70
CA ASN A 782 -1.30 -5.01 18.94
C ASN A 782 -1.82 -3.57 18.99
N VAL A 783 -2.65 -3.27 19.98
CA VAL A 783 -3.31 -1.97 20.11
C VAL A 783 -2.83 -1.21 21.36
N GLY A 784 -2.70 0.10 21.25
CA GLY A 784 -2.54 1.01 22.39
C GLY A 784 -1.19 0.85 23.09
N ALA A 785 -1.19 0.31 24.31
CA ALA A 785 0.03 0.17 25.12
C ALA A 785 1.02 -0.85 24.54
N GLN A 786 0.53 -1.93 23.94
CA GLN A 786 1.38 -3.03 23.45
C GLN A 786 2.41 -2.57 22.39
N PRO A 787 2.07 -1.75 21.38
CA PRO A 787 3.07 -1.15 20.48
C PRO A 787 4.19 -0.38 21.19
N TYR A 788 3.88 0.37 22.26
CA TYR A 788 4.92 1.06 23.05
C TYR A 788 5.82 0.07 23.78
N TRP A 789 5.25 -0.98 24.36
CA TRP A 789 6.03 -2.07 24.98
C TRP A 789 6.91 -2.79 23.97
N ASN A 790 6.39 -3.08 22.77
CA ASN A 790 7.16 -3.66 21.67
C ASN A 790 8.33 -2.73 21.28
N ALA A 791 8.12 -1.41 21.29
CA ALA A 791 9.14 -0.43 20.98
C ALA A 791 10.26 -0.38 22.04
N GLU A 792 9.90 -0.30 23.32
CA GLU A 792 10.87 -0.34 24.43
C GLU A 792 11.60 -1.69 24.55
N ALA A 793 10.99 -2.75 24.02
CA ALA A 793 11.60 -4.07 23.96
C ALA A 793 12.63 -4.23 22.82
N THR A 794 12.37 -3.63 21.64
CA THR A 794 13.06 -4.05 20.39
C THR A 794 13.53 -2.91 19.47
N MET A 795 12.97 -1.71 19.58
CA MET A 795 13.12 -0.68 18.53
C MET A 795 14.15 0.40 18.84
N LEU A 796 14.37 0.69 20.12
CA LEU A 796 15.24 1.78 20.54
C LEU A 796 16.72 1.44 20.40
N MET A 797 17.59 2.44 20.56
CA MET A 797 19.02 2.27 20.29
C MET A 797 19.70 1.24 21.20
N HIS A 798 19.25 1.09 22.45
CA HIS A 798 19.88 0.19 23.42
C HIS A 798 19.34 -1.24 23.40
N THR A 799 18.22 -1.50 22.70
CA THR A 799 17.52 -2.78 22.78
C THR A 799 18.26 -3.86 22.00
N ARG A 800 18.42 -5.05 22.61
CA ARG A 800 18.99 -6.23 21.96
C ARG A 800 17.96 -7.03 21.16
N GLY A 801 16.73 -7.06 21.68
CA GLY A 801 15.66 -7.90 21.17
C GLY A 801 15.20 -7.56 19.76
N VAL A 802 14.46 -8.50 19.18
CA VAL A 802 13.99 -8.44 17.79
C VAL A 802 12.48 -8.39 17.71
N LEU A 803 11.97 -7.70 16.68
CA LEU A 803 10.55 -7.72 16.33
C LEU A 803 10.37 -8.51 15.03
N ILE A 804 9.58 -9.58 15.10
CA ILE A 804 9.18 -10.41 13.98
C ILE A 804 7.69 -10.19 13.71
N MET A 805 7.33 -9.89 12.46
CA MET A 805 5.95 -9.64 12.06
C MET A 805 5.49 -10.62 11.00
N THR A 806 4.18 -10.87 10.97
CA THR A 806 3.49 -11.71 9.98
C THR A 806 2.50 -10.87 9.15
N PRO A 807 2.00 -11.36 8.00
CA PRO A 807 1.03 -10.63 7.17
C PRO A 807 -0.26 -10.21 7.91
N MET A 808 -0.66 -11.00 8.92
CA MET A 808 -1.87 -10.77 9.71
C MET A 808 -1.64 -9.87 10.93
N SER A 809 -0.39 -9.44 11.16
CA SER A 809 -0.03 -8.63 12.32
C SER A 809 -0.02 -7.14 12.02
N ALA A 810 -0.41 -6.34 13.01
CA ALA A 810 -0.38 -4.88 12.92
C ALA A 810 -0.10 -4.29 14.29
N MET A 811 0.76 -3.26 14.36
CA MET A 811 0.96 -2.47 15.58
C MET A 811 0.34 -1.10 15.39
N VAL A 812 -0.75 -0.83 16.11
CA VAL A 812 -1.53 0.41 15.97
C VAL A 812 -1.73 1.08 17.32
N LEU A 813 -1.50 2.39 17.39
CA LEU A 813 -1.79 3.14 18.61
C LEU A 813 -3.31 3.29 18.83
N THR A 814 -4.06 3.38 17.74
CA THR A 814 -5.52 3.51 17.73
C THR A 814 -6.05 2.71 16.56
N GLY A 815 -7.08 1.88 16.80
CA GLY A 815 -7.70 1.08 15.76
C GLY A 815 -8.35 1.93 14.67
N LYS A 816 -8.48 1.38 13.46
CA LYS A 816 -8.94 2.10 12.27
C LYS A 816 -10.29 2.78 12.47
N ARG A 817 -11.27 2.05 13.01
CA ARG A 817 -12.62 2.58 13.29
C ARG A 817 -12.62 3.73 14.29
N SER A 818 -11.73 3.71 15.27
CA SER A 818 -11.62 4.78 16.26
C SER A 818 -10.98 6.03 15.66
N LEU A 819 -9.99 5.86 14.77
CA LEU A 819 -9.42 6.97 14.00
C LEU A 819 -10.46 7.62 13.10
N ASP A 820 -11.22 6.80 12.35
CA ASP A 820 -12.34 7.28 11.53
C ASP A 820 -13.28 8.13 12.39
N PHE A 821 -13.75 7.57 13.51
CA PHE A 821 -14.68 8.28 14.38
C PHE A 821 -14.12 9.60 14.91
N SER A 822 -12.82 9.69 15.21
CA SER A 822 -12.19 10.94 15.66
C SER A 822 -11.94 11.98 14.54
N GLY A 823 -12.31 11.66 13.30
CA GLY A 823 -11.97 12.48 12.12
C GLY A 823 -10.47 12.49 11.85
N ALA A 824 -9.74 11.46 12.28
CA ALA A 824 -8.32 11.33 12.02
C ALA A 824 -8.07 10.67 10.66
N VAL A 825 -6.85 10.82 10.15
CA VAL A 825 -6.41 10.07 8.97
C VAL A 825 -6.25 8.59 9.34
N SER A 826 -6.99 7.74 8.65
CA SER A 826 -6.90 6.29 8.77
C SER A 826 -6.46 5.65 7.43
N ALA A 827 -6.14 4.36 7.48
CA ALA A 827 -5.97 3.55 6.28
C ALA A 827 -7.22 2.67 6.03
N ASP A 828 -7.17 1.88 4.98
CA ASP A 828 -8.15 0.85 4.62
C ASP A 828 -8.35 -0.20 5.74
N SER A 829 -7.29 -0.53 6.46
CA SER A 829 -7.26 -1.59 7.48
C SER A 829 -6.24 -1.30 8.59
N GLU A 830 -6.29 -2.03 9.70
CA GLU A 830 -5.26 -1.98 10.75
C GLU A 830 -3.87 -2.33 10.20
N VAL A 831 -3.79 -3.28 9.26
CA VAL A 831 -2.55 -3.65 8.55
C VAL A 831 -2.07 -2.48 7.68
N GLY A 832 -2.98 -1.73 7.06
CA GLY A 832 -2.64 -0.50 6.33
C GLY A 832 -2.03 0.60 7.21
N ILE A 833 -2.36 0.64 8.51
CA ILE A 833 -1.82 1.61 9.48
C ILE A 833 -0.50 1.16 10.09
N GLY A 834 -0.38 -0.12 10.43
CA GLY A 834 0.69 -0.63 11.30
C GLY A 834 1.30 -1.97 10.90
N GLY A 835 1.03 -2.45 9.68
CA GLY A 835 1.55 -3.71 9.15
C GLY A 835 3.01 -3.62 8.66
N TYR A 836 3.61 -4.78 8.42
CA TYR A 836 5.02 -4.88 8.01
C TYR A 836 5.30 -4.22 6.66
N ALA A 837 4.60 -4.63 5.60
CA ALA A 837 4.93 -4.25 4.22
C ALA A 837 4.91 -2.73 3.99
N ARG A 838 3.88 -2.04 4.50
CA ARG A 838 3.66 -0.60 4.24
C ARG A 838 4.36 0.32 5.22
N VAL A 839 4.56 -0.11 6.47
CA VAL A 839 4.98 0.79 7.56
C VAL A 839 6.16 0.24 8.35
N MET A 840 6.01 -0.91 9.01
CA MET A 840 6.96 -1.35 10.04
C MET A 840 8.25 -1.94 9.46
N GLY A 841 8.20 -2.59 8.30
CA GLY A 841 9.39 -3.03 7.57
C GLY A 841 10.18 -1.83 7.01
N PRO A 842 9.55 -0.97 6.19
CA PRO A 842 10.22 0.20 5.61
C PRO A 842 10.83 1.15 6.62
N ASN A 843 10.21 1.39 7.78
CA ASN A 843 10.78 2.26 8.82
C ASN A 843 11.80 1.56 9.73
N GLY A 844 12.03 0.25 9.54
CA GLY A 844 12.98 -0.57 10.28
C GLY A 844 12.55 -0.93 11.71
N GLN A 845 11.28 -0.74 12.09
CA GLN A 845 10.77 -1.21 13.38
C GLN A 845 10.56 -2.72 13.37
N GLY A 846 9.85 -3.24 12.37
CA GLY A 846 9.83 -4.65 12.01
C GLY A 846 11.18 -5.05 11.44
N GLN A 847 11.85 -5.99 12.10
CA GLN A 847 13.25 -6.33 11.81
C GLN A 847 13.35 -7.59 10.95
N TYR A 848 12.34 -8.44 11.09
CA TYR A 848 12.13 -9.65 10.32
C TYR A 848 10.66 -9.78 9.92
N TRP A 849 10.46 -10.41 8.77
CA TRP A 849 9.16 -10.84 8.28
C TRP A 849 9.10 -12.36 8.22
N ALA A 850 7.97 -12.92 8.65
CA ALA A 850 7.66 -14.33 8.52
C ALA A 850 6.31 -14.50 7.83
N ARG A 851 6.15 -15.57 7.05
CA ARG A 851 4.89 -15.89 6.38
C ARG A 851 3.75 -16.14 7.36
N ASP A 852 4.06 -16.79 8.47
CA ASP A 852 3.11 -17.23 9.50
C ASP A 852 3.82 -17.34 10.87
N LEU A 853 3.07 -17.76 11.89
CA LEU A 853 3.56 -17.81 13.26
C LEU A 853 4.60 -18.93 13.48
N ALA A 854 4.50 -20.04 12.74
CA ALA A 854 5.49 -21.12 12.79
C ALA A 854 6.82 -20.66 12.19
N GLY A 855 6.78 -19.98 11.05
CA GLY A 855 7.93 -19.32 10.45
C GLY A 855 8.54 -18.24 11.36
N ALA A 856 7.71 -17.50 12.10
CA ALA A 856 8.18 -16.50 13.05
C ALA A 856 8.91 -17.15 14.24
N ALA A 857 8.35 -18.23 14.80
CA ALA A 857 9.00 -19.03 15.84
C ALA A 857 10.32 -19.66 15.33
N GLY A 858 10.34 -20.17 14.10
CA GLY A 858 11.57 -20.67 13.46
C GLY A 858 12.63 -19.58 13.29
N LEU A 859 12.25 -18.37 12.87
CA LEU A 859 13.17 -17.23 12.80
C LEU A 859 13.69 -16.80 14.17
N LEU A 860 12.86 -16.87 15.21
CA LEU A 860 13.29 -16.59 16.59
C LEU A 860 14.32 -17.61 17.08
N LEU A 861 14.12 -18.90 16.83
CA LEU A 861 15.11 -19.94 17.14
C LEU A 861 16.40 -19.75 16.34
N ARG A 862 16.31 -19.39 15.05
CA ARG A 862 17.49 -19.03 14.24
C ARG A 862 18.21 -17.78 14.73
N HIS A 863 17.50 -16.81 15.30
CA HIS A 863 18.13 -15.67 15.96
C HIS A 863 18.93 -16.16 17.18
N TYR A 864 18.35 -17.05 17.99
CA TYR A 864 19.03 -17.65 19.14
C TYR A 864 20.25 -18.50 18.77
N ASP A 865 20.31 -19.09 17.58
CA ASP A 865 21.54 -19.74 17.07
C ASP A 865 22.74 -18.79 17.06
N HIS A 866 22.54 -17.48 17.05
CA HIS A 866 23.61 -16.49 17.05
C HIS A 866 23.67 -15.62 18.31
N THR A 867 22.64 -15.64 19.16
CA THR A 867 22.49 -14.65 20.24
C THR A 867 22.21 -15.26 21.61
N TYR A 868 21.73 -16.50 21.70
CA TYR A 868 21.43 -17.09 23.01
C TYR A 868 22.71 -17.28 23.82
N VAL A 869 22.66 -16.86 25.07
CA VAL A 869 23.75 -17.00 26.06
C VAL A 869 23.21 -17.84 27.20
N GLU A 870 23.82 -19.00 27.44
CA GLU A 870 23.43 -19.84 28.56
C GLU A 870 23.77 -19.13 29.89
N PRO A 871 22.89 -19.16 30.91
CA PRO A 871 23.16 -18.54 32.19
C PRO A 871 24.54 -18.92 32.78
N GLY A 872 25.35 -17.91 33.06
CA GLY A 872 26.73 -18.07 33.56
C GLY A 872 27.81 -18.01 32.47
N GLU A 873 27.44 -18.02 31.19
CA GLU A 873 28.35 -17.77 30.07
C GLU A 873 28.42 -16.27 29.71
N THR A 874 29.47 -15.89 28.97
CA THR A 874 29.74 -14.49 28.61
C THR A 874 29.27 -14.11 27.20
N GLY A 875 28.83 -15.09 26.42
CA GLY A 875 28.37 -14.94 25.04
C GLY A 875 27.93 -16.29 24.46
N PRO A 876 27.39 -16.30 23.23
CA PRO A 876 26.92 -17.52 22.57
C PRO A 876 28.03 -18.56 22.38
N ARG A 877 27.68 -19.84 22.50
CA ARG A 877 28.64 -20.94 22.35
C ARG A 877 29.25 -20.99 20.95
N TRP A 878 30.53 -21.34 20.93
CA TRP A 878 31.23 -21.76 19.72
C TRP A 878 30.62 -23.07 19.22
N VAL A 879 30.35 -23.16 17.92
CA VAL A 879 29.82 -24.37 17.28
C VAL A 879 30.86 -24.86 16.28
N PRO A 880 31.21 -26.16 16.27
CA PRO A 880 32.12 -26.72 15.28
C PRO A 880 31.64 -26.45 13.85
N THR A 881 32.56 -26.00 13.01
CA THR A 881 32.34 -25.84 11.56
C THR A 881 33.27 -26.77 10.78
N VAL A 882 32.78 -27.29 9.66
CA VAL A 882 33.58 -28.04 8.68
C VAL A 882 34.20 -27.13 7.62
N ASP A 883 33.86 -25.84 7.59
CA ASP A 883 34.45 -24.84 6.68
C ASP A 883 35.84 -24.41 7.18
N PRO A 884 36.93 -24.73 6.45
CA PRO A 884 38.29 -24.43 6.90
C PRO A 884 38.50 -22.95 7.26
N ALA A 885 39.14 -22.71 8.40
CA ALA A 885 39.45 -21.35 8.86
C ALA A 885 40.43 -20.62 7.91
N ASP A 886 41.26 -21.36 7.18
CA ASP A 886 42.26 -20.90 6.22
C ASP A 886 41.81 -20.94 4.75
N ARG A 887 40.51 -21.15 4.49
CA ARG A 887 39.94 -21.10 3.14
C ARG A 887 40.22 -19.75 2.46
N ASP A 888 40.80 -19.81 1.27
CA ASP A 888 40.95 -18.64 0.41
C ASP A 888 39.57 -18.22 -0.12
N ILE A 889 39.16 -17.00 0.24
CA ILE A 889 37.88 -16.43 -0.19
C ILE A 889 37.94 -15.85 -1.62
N SER A 890 39.13 -15.70 -2.18
CA SER A 890 39.35 -15.02 -3.47
C SER A 890 38.71 -15.78 -4.61
N GLU A 891 38.60 -17.11 -4.50
CA GLU A 891 37.95 -17.98 -5.49
C GLU A 891 36.41 -17.97 -5.38
N TYR A 892 35.85 -17.32 -4.36
CA TYR A 892 34.40 -17.31 -4.14
C TYR A 892 33.68 -16.62 -5.31
N PRO A 893 32.64 -17.24 -5.91
CA PRO A 893 31.94 -16.68 -7.06
C PRO A 893 31.28 -15.33 -6.78
N HIS A 894 31.39 -14.41 -7.74
CA HIS A 894 30.73 -13.11 -7.72
C HIS A 894 29.82 -12.97 -8.96
N ALA A 895 28.75 -13.75 -9.00
CA ALA A 895 27.76 -13.70 -10.09
C ALA A 895 26.64 -12.70 -9.76
N VAL A 896 26.91 -11.41 -9.94
CA VAL A 896 25.93 -10.33 -9.66
C VAL A 896 25.74 -9.44 -10.89
N ASP A 897 24.48 -9.24 -11.29
CA ASP A 897 24.12 -8.42 -12.43
C ASP A 897 24.62 -6.98 -12.29
N GLY A 898 25.26 -6.47 -13.36
CA GLY A 898 25.83 -5.13 -13.42
C GLY A 898 27.23 -4.99 -12.81
N CYS A 899 27.87 -6.09 -12.41
CA CYS A 899 29.26 -6.10 -11.96
C CYS A 899 30.14 -6.91 -12.94
N ASP A 900 31.32 -6.37 -13.27
CA ASP A 900 32.28 -7.04 -14.18
C ASP A 900 33.08 -8.16 -13.51
N PHE A 901 33.03 -8.25 -12.18
CA PHE A 901 33.80 -9.23 -11.40
C PHE A 901 33.15 -10.61 -11.45
N ARG A 902 33.96 -11.65 -11.67
CA ARG A 902 33.56 -13.06 -11.64
C ARG A 902 33.83 -13.73 -10.30
N THR A 903 34.83 -13.26 -9.58
CA THR A 903 35.22 -13.77 -8.25
C THR A 903 35.47 -12.64 -7.27
N VAL A 904 35.40 -12.93 -5.97
CA VAL A 904 35.71 -11.95 -4.91
C VAL A 904 37.15 -11.46 -5.00
N GLY A 905 38.09 -12.31 -5.42
CA GLY A 905 39.50 -11.93 -5.60
C GLY A 905 39.71 -10.83 -6.64
N GLU A 906 38.91 -10.80 -7.71
CA GLU A 906 38.98 -9.75 -8.74
C GLU A 906 38.61 -8.36 -8.21
N ILE A 907 37.74 -8.28 -7.19
CA ILE A 907 37.45 -7.01 -6.49
C ILE A 907 38.73 -6.43 -5.89
N PHE A 908 39.59 -7.32 -5.38
CA PHE A 908 40.86 -7.00 -4.73
C PHE A 908 42.08 -7.09 -5.66
N SER A 909 41.92 -7.31 -6.96
CA SER A 909 43.06 -7.39 -7.87
C SER A 909 43.45 -6.01 -8.42
N VAL A 910 44.74 -5.81 -8.67
CA VAL A 910 45.25 -4.58 -9.31
C VAL A 910 44.84 -4.53 -10.78
N GLU A 911 44.72 -5.69 -11.42
CA GLU A 911 44.33 -5.82 -12.83
C GLU A 911 42.87 -5.39 -13.07
N HIS A 912 41.95 -5.85 -12.23
CA HIS A 912 40.52 -5.63 -12.45
C HIS A 912 39.99 -4.37 -11.73
N ASN A 913 40.61 -3.98 -10.60
CA ASN A 913 40.20 -2.83 -9.78
C ASN A 913 41.39 -2.07 -9.13
N PRO A 914 42.28 -1.44 -9.93
CA PRO A 914 43.55 -0.86 -9.48
C PRO A 914 43.39 0.21 -8.39
N ASP A 915 42.34 1.02 -8.48
CA ASP A 915 42.08 2.14 -7.58
C ASP A 915 41.05 1.83 -6.47
N ARG A 916 40.51 0.61 -6.40
CA ARG A 916 39.35 0.29 -5.53
C ARG A 916 38.20 1.28 -5.72
N LYS A 917 37.85 1.55 -6.99
CA LYS A 917 36.78 2.50 -7.37
C LYS A 917 35.60 1.82 -8.06
N LYS A 918 35.80 0.65 -8.68
CA LYS A 918 34.70 -0.10 -9.29
C LYS A 918 33.80 -0.66 -8.18
N ALA A 919 32.50 -0.48 -8.36
CA ALA A 919 31.47 -0.96 -7.44
C ALA A 919 31.40 -2.49 -7.43
N PHE A 920 31.10 -3.07 -6.28
CA PHE A 920 30.91 -4.50 -6.06
C PHE A 920 29.78 -4.74 -5.06
N ASP A 921 29.23 -5.95 -5.03
CA ASP A 921 28.18 -6.32 -4.08
C ASP A 921 28.78 -6.72 -2.72
N ILE A 922 28.48 -5.95 -1.67
CA ILE A 922 29.07 -6.22 -0.34
C ILE A 922 28.58 -7.54 0.25
N ARG A 923 27.35 -7.95 -0.06
CA ARG A 923 26.74 -9.20 0.45
C ARG A 923 27.50 -10.42 -0.01
N THR A 924 28.02 -10.40 -1.22
CA THR A 924 28.86 -11.47 -1.76
C THR A 924 30.18 -11.58 -1.01
N VAL A 925 30.82 -10.46 -0.68
CA VAL A 925 32.04 -10.46 0.16
C VAL A 925 31.73 -10.97 1.58
N MET A 926 30.62 -10.53 2.18
CA MET A 926 30.18 -11.01 3.50
C MET A 926 29.95 -12.53 3.49
N ARG A 927 29.23 -13.06 2.48
CA ARG A 927 29.00 -14.50 2.29
C ARG A 927 30.28 -15.29 2.08
N ALA A 928 31.25 -14.73 1.37
CA ALA A 928 32.54 -15.38 1.15
C ALA A 928 33.33 -15.55 2.46
N VAL A 929 33.25 -14.56 3.36
CA VAL A 929 34.00 -14.52 4.63
C VAL A 929 33.43 -15.46 5.69
N ILE A 930 32.10 -15.58 5.81
CA ILE A 930 31.43 -16.40 6.84
C ILE A 930 31.54 -17.91 6.57
N ASP A 931 31.17 -18.72 7.57
CA ASP A 931 31.17 -20.18 7.48
C ASP A 931 30.12 -20.68 6.47
N GLN A 932 30.54 -21.52 5.53
CA GLN A 932 29.67 -22.02 4.44
C GLN A 932 28.65 -23.08 4.87
N ASP A 933 28.86 -23.71 6.03
CA ASP A 933 27.97 -24.71 6.63
C ASP A 933 26.98 -24.11 7.64
N SER A 934 26.96 -22.77 7.77
CA SER A 934 26.03 -22.04 8.63
C SER A 934 25.19 -21.05 7.80
N THR A 935 23.89 -21.00 8.05
CA THR A 935 23.00 -20.05 7.35
C THR A 935 22.97 -18.71 8.09
N PRO A 936 23.37 -17.58 7.47
CA PRO A 936 23.29 -16.27 8.11
C PRO A 936 21.85 -15.77 8.23
N LEU A 937 21.63 -14.82 9.13
CA LEU A 937 20.35 -14.15 9.34
C LEU A 937 20.51 -12.63 9.16
N GLU A 938 19.82 -12.06 8.17
CA GLU A 938 19.89 -10.63 7.91
C GLU A 938 18.84 -9.83 8.67
N ARG A 939 19.27 -8.78 9.36
CA ARG A 939 18.41 -7.88 10.13
C ARG A 939 18.12 -6.59 9.35
N TRP A 940 16.86 -6.16 9.34
CA TRP A 940 16.38 -4.94 8.65
C TRP A 940 16.65 -4.95 7.13
N ALA A 941 16.42 -6.10 6.47
CA ALA A 941 16.61 -6.23 5.02
C ALA A 941 15.73 -5.24 4.23
N ASP A 942 14.49 -5.03 4.68
CA ASP A 942 13.49 -4.20 3.99
C ASP A 942 13.43 -2.74 4.48
N MET A 943 14.35 -2.33 5.35
CA MET A 943 14.38 -0.95 5.86
C MET A 943 14.74 0.01 4.72
N ALA A 944 13.81 0.90 4.40
CA ALA A 944 13.97 1.90 3.36
C ALA A 944 15.08 2.89 3.73
N ASP A 945 15.78 3.38 2.70
CA ASP A 945 16.87 4.36 2.78
C ASP A 945 18.08 3.92 3.65
N ALA A 946 18.14 2.65 4.00
CA ALA A 946 19.19 2.04 4.83
C ALA A 946 19.97 0.92 4.12
N GLN A 947 19.75 0.72 2.82
CA GLN A 947 20.36 -0.36 2.02
C GLN A 947 21.89 -0.27 2.00
N ASN A 948 22.44 0.93 2.21
CA ASN A 948 23.88 1.17 2.27
C ASN A 948 24.59 0.51 3.46
N ALA A 949 23.84 0.05 4.47
CA ALA A 949 24.35 -0.72 5.60
C ALA A 949 23.67 -2.10 5.66
N VAL A 950 24.44 -3.16 5.46
CA VAL A 950 23.99 -4.56 5.57
C VAL A 950 24.41 -5.10 6.92
N VAL A 951 23.49 -5.78 7.62
CA VAL A 951 23.72 -6.32 8.96
C VAL A 951 23.31 -7.80 8.98
N LEU A 952 24.28 -8.68 9.18
CA LEU A 952 24.08 -10.12 9.29
C LEU A 952 24.48 -10.61 10.67
N ASP A 953 23.66 -11.48 11.25
CA ASP A 953 24.10 -12.42 12.27
C ASP A 953 24.57 -13.69 11.57
N ALA A 954 25.81 -14.10 11.86
CA ALA A 954 26.46 -15.19 11.14
C ALA A 954 27.45 -15.93 12.04
N ARG A 955 28.02 -17.03 11.52
CA ARG A 955 29.16 -17.72 12.15
C ARG A 955 30.43 -17.52 11.34
N LEU A 956 31.54 -17.35 12.06
CA LEU A 956 32.87 -17.16 11.51
C LEU A 956 33.88 -17.96 12.33
N GLY A 957 34.44 -19.02 11.73
CA GLY A 957 35.27 -19.99 12.43
C GLY A 957 34.53 -20.65 13.59
N GLY A 958 33.22 -20.85 13.48
CA GLY A 958 32.34 -21.39 14.52
C GLY A 958 31.85 -20.38 15.56
N HIS A 959 32.43 -19.18 15.63
CA HIS A 959 31.99 -18.11 16.54
C HIS A 959 30.80 -17.35 15.97
N ALA A 960 29.76 -17.10 16.78
CA ALA A 960 28.69 -16.18 16.41
C ALA A 960 29.23 -14.75 16.35
N VAL A 961 28.90 -13.99 15.30
CA VAL A 961 29.33 -12.61 15.10
C VAL A 961 28.20 -11.75 14.53
N CYS A 962 28.19 -10.47 14.88
CA CYS A 962 27.43 -9.44 14.17
C CYS A 962 28.33 -8.90 13.05
N LEU A 963 28.02 -9.26 11.81
CA LEU A 963 28.76 -8.84 10.62
C LEU A 963 28.06 -7.67 9.92
N VAL A 964 28.76 -6.55 9.81
CA VAL A 964 28.30 -5.35 9.10
C VAL A 964 29.07 -5.19 7.80
N GLY A 965 28.35 -4.91 6.71
CA GLY A 965 28.91 -4.52 5.42
C GLY A 965 28.44 -3.15 5.00
N VAL A 966 29.32 -2.35 4.39
CA VAL A 966 28.96 -1.07 3.76
C VAL A 966 28.87 -1.27 2.24
N GLU A 967 27.70 -0.98 1.67
CA GLU A 967 27.41 -1.23 0.25
C GLU A 967 28.32 -0.39 -0.68
N SER A 968 28.88 -1.04 -1.70
CA SER A 968 29.74 -0.39 -2.69
C SER A 968 29.01 -0.09 -4.00
N ARG A 969 27.78 -0.56 -4.18
CA ARG A 969 26.91 -0.16 -5.30
C ARG A 969 26.08 1.07 -4.95
N PRO A 970 25.86 1.99 -5.92
CA PRO A 970 24.82 2.98 -5.74
C PRO A 970 23.45 2.27 -5.69
N THR A 971 22.58 2.69 -4.77
CA THR A 971 21.22 2.15 -4.66
C THR A 971 20.19 3.20 -5.07
N HIS A 972 19.09 2.74 -5.66
CA HIS A 972 18.03 3.62 -6.11
C HIS A 972 17.20 4.13 -4.93
N ARG A 973 16.96 5.44 -4.90
CA ARG A 973 16.06 6.06 -3.95
C ARG A 973 14.61 5.71 -4.29
N GLN A 974 13.83 5.35 -3.28
CA GLN A 974 12.40 5.09 -3.43
C GLN A 974 11.59 6.35 -3.15
N GLY A 975 10.54 6.61 -3.93
CA GLY A 975 9.67 7.77 -3.74
C GLY A 975 10.19 9.07 -4.37
N VAL A 976 9.67 10.21 -3.89
CA VAL A 976 9.96 11.54 -4.44
C VAL A 976 11.38 11.96 -4.09
N VAL A 977 12.19 12.30 -5.09
CA VAL A 977 13.53 12.88 -4.90
C VAL A 977 13.39 14.37 -4.55
N PRO A 978 13.81 14.82 -3.35
CA PRO A 978 13.83 16.23 -3.00
C PRO A 978 14.77 17.01 -3.92
N ALA A 979 14.43 18.27 -4.23
CA ALA A 979 15.25 19.11 -5.10
C ALA A 979 16.68 19.36 -4.57
N ASP A 980 16.87 19.24 -3.26
CA ASP A 980 18.12 19.42 -2.52
C ASP A 980 18.74 18.09 -2.02
N GLY A 981 18.19 16.94 -2.45
CA GLY A 981 18.69 15.61 -2.12
C GLY A 981 19.38 14.95 -3.31
N PRO A 982 20.30 14.00 -3.08
CA PRO A 982 20.90 13.24 -4.17
C PRO A 982 19.84 12.32 -4.82
N PRO A 983 19.90 12.13 -6.16
CA PRO A 983 18.95 11.29 -6.89
C PRO A 983 19.15 9.78 -6.65
N LEU A 984 20.32 9.40 -6.14
CA LEU A 984 20.74 8.03 -5.85
C LEU A 984 21.45 8.02 -4.50
N TYR A 985 21.35 6.91 -3.77
CA TYR A 985 22.21 6.69 -2.60
C TYR A 985 23.59 6.29 -3.09
N SER A 986 24.54 7.21 -2.97
CA SER A 986 25.93 7.01 -3.37
C SER A 986 26.57 5.82 -2.66
N ALA A 987 27.36 5.04 -3.40
CA ALA A 987 28.16 3.96 -2.86
C ALA A 987 29.07 4.41 -1.71
N ALA A 988 29.37 3.50 -0.77
CA ALA A 988 30.31 3.72 0.32
C ALA A 988 29.96 4.88 1.28
N THR A 989 28.74 5.41 1.22
CA THR A 989 28.28 6.55 2.02
C THR A 989 27.16 6.13 2.95
N LEU A 990 27.23 6.57 4.21
CA LEU A 990 26.16 6.40 5.18
C LEU A 990 25.19 7.58 5.14
N PHE A 991 23.93 7.24 4.88
CA PHE A 991 22.76 8.12 4.95
C PHE A 991 22.07 8.00 6.32
N PRO A 992 21.08 8.86 6.64
CA PRO A 992 20.55 8.94 8.00
C PRO A 992 20.02 7.60 8.53
N GLN A 993 19.19 6.92 7.72
CA GLN A 993 18.61 5.63 8.12
C GLN A 993 19.66 4.51 8.15
N ALA A 994 20.62 4.48 7.22
CA ALA A 994 21.76 3.55 7.27
C ALA A 994 22.60 3.76 8.54
N SER A 995 22.81 5.01 8.96
CA SER A 995 23.56 5.36 10.17
C SER A 995 22.82 4.90 11.43
N LYS A 996 21.49 5.12 11.47
CA LYS A 996 20.60 4.62 12.52
C LYS A 996 20.63 3.09 12.61
N LYS A 997 20.50 2.39 11.48
CA LYS A 997 20.56 0.92 11.39
C LYS A 997 21.88 0.39 11.94
N LEU A 998 23.00 1.01 11.54
CA LEU A 998 24.33 0.63 12.02
C LEU A 998 24.48 0.83 13.54
N ALA A 999 24.08 1.98 14.08
CA ALA A 999 24.15 2.24 15.52
C ALA A 999 23.34 1.21 16.33
N ARG A 1000 22.12 0.85 15.86
CA ARG A 1000 21.29 -0.19 16.48
C ARG A 1000 21.96 -1.57 16.45
N ALA A 1001 22.57 -1.95 15.33
CA ALA A 1001 23.29 -3.21 15.21
C ALA A 1001 24.43 -3.33 16.22
N ILE A 1002 25.24 -2.27 16.35
CA ILE A 1002 26.38 -2.23 17.28
C ILE A 1002 25.91 -2.38 18.73
N ASN A 1003 24.87 -1.63 19.13
CA ASN A 1003 24.33 -1.73 20.49
C ASN A 1003 23.72 -3.11 20.76
N ALA A 1004 23.01 -3.70 19.80
CA ALA A 1004 22.40 -5.02 19.98
C ALA A 1004 23.42 -6.16 20.11
N ALA A 1005 24.60 -6.03 19.50
CA ALA A 1005 25.68 -7.01 19.62
C ALA A 1005 26.55 -6.81 20.89
N SER A 1006 26.59 -5.60 21.44
CA SER A 1006 27.41 -5.25 22.60
C SER A 1006 27.14 -6.15 23.80
N GLY A 1007 28.19 -6.77 24.33
CA GLY A 1007 28.13 -7.68 25.48
C GLY A 1007 27.41 -9.00 25.20
N ASN A 1008 27.22 -9.35 23.92
CA ASN A 1008 26.63 -10.61 23.47
C ASN A 1008 27.58 -11.32 22.49
N ARG A 1009 27.90 -10.70 21.36
CA ARG A 1009 28.77 -11.30 20.33
C ARG A 1009 29.75 -10.27 19.72
N PRO A 1010 30.91 -10.70 19.19
CA PRO A 1010 31.84 -9.84 18.46
C PRO A 1010 31.18 -9.03 17.34
N LEU A 1011 31.66 -7.81 17.12
CA LEU A 1011 31.30 -6.99 15.97
C LEU A 1011 32.39 -7.10 14.90
N VAL A 1012 32.03 -7.47 13.68
CA VAL A 1012 32.92 -7.46 12.51
C VAL A 1012 32.37 -6.48 11.49
N VAL A 1013 33.18 -5.53 11.02
CA VAL A 1013 32.79 -4.53 10.02
C VAL A 1013 33.66 -4.68 8.79
N LEU A 1014 33.07 -5.05 7.65
CA LEU A 1014 33.72 -4.98 6.33
C LEU A 1014 33.50 -3.59 5.76
N ALA A 1015 34.50 -2.74 5.94
CA ALA A 1015 34.43 -1.31 5.72
C ALA A 1015 34.85 -0.93 4.29
N ASN A 1016 33.87 -0.39 3.56
CA ASN A 1016 34.10 0.46 2.41
C ASN A 1016 33.41 1.80 2.68
N LEU A 1017 33.95 2.58 3.62
CA LEU A 1017 33.29 3.76 4.17
C LEU A 1017 34.01 5.04 3.75
N ALA A 1018 33.45 5.70 2.74
CA ALA A 1018 33.91 6.98 2.24
C ALA A 1018 33.46 8.15 3.13
N GLY A 1019 32.40 7.98 3.91
CA GLY A 1019 31.96 8.97 4.90
C GLY A 1019 30.44 9.00 5.08
N PHE A 1020 29.96 10.13 5.58
CA PHE A 1020 28.55 10.43 5.78
C PHE A 1020 28.05 11.39 4.71
N ASP A 1021 26.78 11.27 4.33
CA ASP A 1021 26.20 12.20 3.37
C ASP A 1021 26.01 13.60 3.98
N GLY A 1022 26.49 14.62 3.27
CA GLY A 1022 26.47 16.02 3.72
C GLY A 1022 25.40 16.88 3.04
N SER A 1023 24.47 16.29 2.30
CA SER A 1023 23.44 17.05 1.58
C SER A 1023 22.48 17.77 2.55
N PRO A 1024 21.85 18.89 2.13
CA PRO A 1024 20.82 19.55 2.94
C PRO A 1024 19.69 18.61 3.36
N ASP A 1025 19.30 17.67 2.51
CA ASP A 1025 18.30 16.63 2.79
C ASP A 1025 18.73 15.73 3.96
N SER A 1026 19.93 15.15 3.90
CA SER A 1026 20.43 14.27 4.98
C SER A 1026 20.61 15.03 6.30
N LEU A 1027 21.10 16.27 6.26
CA LEU A 1027 21.25 17.10 7.46
C LEU A 1027 19.90 17.46 8.08
N ARG A 1028 18.87 17.75 7.26
CA ARG A 1028 17.49 17.96 7.73
C ARG A 1028 16.91 16.69 8.36
N ASN A 1029 17.29 15.53 7.84
CA ASN A 1029 16.89 14.22 8.33
C ASN A 1029 17.82 13.66 9.43
N LEU A 1030 18.44 14.54 10.22
CA LEU A 1030 19.18 14.22 11.45
C LEU A 1030 20.44 13.35 11.23
N GLN A 1031 21.12 13.47 10.09
CA GLN A 1031 22.38 12.74 9.84
C GLN A 1031 23.43 12.90 10.95
N LEU A 1032 23.55 14.09 11.54
CA LEU A 1032 24.54 14.35 12.59
C LEU A 1032 24.22 13.58 13.88
N GLU A 1033 22.95 13.46 14.25
CA GLU A 1033 22.53 12.69 15.43
C GLU A 1033 22.78 11.20 15.22
N TYR A 1034 22.33 10.64 14.08
CA TYR A 1034 22.55 9.21 13.80
C TYR A 1034 24.02 8.87 13.57
N GLY A 1035 24.83 9.78 13.04
CA GLY A 1035 26.29 9.62 12.97
C GLY A 1035 26.94 9.61 14.36
N ALA A 1036 26.53 10.52 15.25
CA ALA A 1036 27.02 10.56 16.63
C ALA A 1036 26.64 9.30 17.42
N GLU A 1037 25.47 8.73 17.16
CA GLU A 1037 25.00 7.48 17.76
C GLU A 1037 25.91 6.28 17.45
N ILE A 1038 26.52 6.21 16.26
CA ILE A 1038 27.54 5.18 15.95
C ILE A 1038 28.76 5.36 16.87
N GLY A 1039 29.28 6.59 16.99
CA GLY A 1039 30.41 6.87 17.87
C GLY A 1039 30.10 6.51 19.33
N ARG A 1040 28.91 6.85 19.82
CA ARG A 1040 28.42 6.47 21.15
C ARG A 1040 28.33 4.96 21.33
N ALA A 1041 27.79 4.24 20.34
CA ALA A 1041 27.68 2.79 20.36
C ALA A 1041 29.06 2.11 20.40
N VAL A 1042 30.03 2.60 19.61
CA VAL A 1042 31.41 2.08 19.61
C VAL A 1042 32.11 2.31 20.95
N VAL A 1043 31.98 3.49 21.55
CA VAL A 1043 32.54 3.79 22.88
C VAL A 1043 31.97 2.86 23.95
N ASN A 1044 30.66 2.62 23.92
CA ASN A 1044 29.97 1.79 24.92
C ASN A 1044 30.04 0.29 24.63
N PHE A 1045 30.59 -0.12 23.49
CA PHE A 1045 30.61 -1.51 23.06
C PHE A 1045 31.45 -2.38 24.01
N ARG A 1046 30.85 -3.46 24.51
CA ARG A 1046 31.50 -4.47 25.35
C ARG A 1046 31.80 -5.71 24.50
N GLY A 1047 33.08 -6.07 24.38
CA GLY A 1047 33.54 -7.19 23.55
C GLY A 1047 34.45 -6.73 22.41
N PRO A 1048 34.92 -7.67 21.57
CA PRO A 1048 35.86 -7.36 20.50
C PRO A 1048 35.17 -6.74 19.28
N ILE A 1049 35.85 -5.76 18.68
CA ILE A 1049 35.45 -5.14 17.40
C ILE A 1049 36.57 -5.38 16.39
N VAL A 1050 36.24 -5.97 15.24
CA VAL A 1050 37.16 -6.12 14.11
C VAL A 1050 36.67 -5.24 12.98
N PHE A 1051 37.44 -4.20 12.65
CA PHE A 1051 37.14 -3.28 11.56
C PHE A 1051 38.09 -3.56 10.39
N CYS A 1052 37.60 -4.19 9.33
CA CYS A 1052 38.40 -4.57 8.18
C CYS A 1052 38.10 -3.67 6.97
N VAL A 1053 39.09 -2.87 6.55
CA VAL A 1053 38.99 -2.00 5.38
C VAL A 1053 39.15 -2.82 4.11
N VAL A 1054 38.07 -3.00 3.35
CA VAL A 1054 38.05 -3.74 2.08
C VAL A 1054 38.19 -2.84 0.86
N GLY A 1055 37.88 -1.55 0.99
CA GLY A 1055 37.99 -0.56 -0.09
C GLY A 1055 38.60 0.75 0.38
N ARG A 1056 37.76 1.63 0.94
CA ARG A 1056 38.17 2.97 1.39
C ARG A 1056 37.79 3.23 2.84
N TYR A 1057 38.61 4.05 3.50
CA TYR A 1057 38.44 4.46 4.88
C TYR A 1057 38.81 5.95 5.03
N HIS A 1058 37.80 6.84 4.96
CA HIS A 1058 38.01 8.29 4.93
C HIS A 1058 37.69 9.00 6.27
N GLY A 1059 37.98 10.31 6.36
CA GLY A 1059 37.98 11.06 7.62
C GLY A 1059 36.70 10.93 8.47
N GLY A 1060 35.51 10.94 7.86
CA GLY A 1060 34.25 10.75 8.61
C GLY A 1060 34.16 9.40 9.31
N ALA A 1061 34.74 8.35 8.72
CA ALA A 1061 34.77 7.01 9.30
C ALA A 1061 35.68 6.94 10.55
N PHE A 1062 36.83 7.63 10.52
CA PHE A 1062 37.76 7.70 11.66
C PHE A 1062 37.17 8.37 12.90
N VAL A 1063 36.17 9.24 12.72
CA VAL A 1063 35.47 9.91 13.84
C VAL A 1063 34.64 8.91 14.65
N VAL A 1064 34.12 7.85 14.03
CA VAL A 1064 33.20 6.91 14.68
C VAL A 1064 33.80 5.51 14.89
N PHE A 1065 34.84 5.13 14.14
CA PHE A 1065 35.60 3.91 14.36
C PHE A 1065 37.05 4.28 14.64
N SER A 1066 37.46 4.24 15.91
CA SER A 1066 38.83 4.54 16.29
C SER A 1066 39.22 3.77 17.53
N LYS A 1067 40.48 3.32 17.57
CA LYS A 1067 41.06 2.68 18.76
C LYS A 1067 41.08 3.60 19.98
N ARG A 1068 40.94 4.91 19.76
CA ARG A 1068 40.79 5.91 20.83
C ARG A 1068 39.39 5.95 21.42
N LEU A 1069 38.36 5.54 20.67
CA LEU A 1069 37.00 5.40 21.17
C LEU A 1069 36.85 4.10 21.96
N ASN A 1070 37.43 3.00 21.45
CA ASN A 1070 37.38 1.71 22.11
C ASN A 1070 38.70 0.94 21.93
N PRO A 1071 39.42 0.57 23.01
CA PRO A 1071 40.70 -0.13 22.92
C PRO A 1071 40.57 -1.58 22.42
N ASN A 1072 39.37 -2.18 22.44
CA ASN A 1072 39.11 -3.53 21.93
C ASN A 1072 38.93 -3.57 20.40
N LEU A 1073 39.08 -2.43 19.72
CA LEU A 1073 38.96 -2.31 18.29
C LEU A 1073 40.29 -2.69 17.61
N THR A 1074 40.23 -3.71 16.75
CA THR A 1074 41.32 -4.14 15.87
C THR A 1074 41.02 -3.67 14.46
N VAL A 1075 41.96 -2.99 13.81
CA VAL A 1075 41.80 -2.47 12.44
C VAL A 1075 42.68 -3.25 11.47
N LEU A 1076 42.06 -3.97 10.54
CA LEU A 1076 42.75 -4.66 9.45
C LEU A 1076 42.47 -3.93 8.14
N ALA A 1077 43.35 -4.07 7.15
CA ALA A 1077 43.09 -3.53 5.83
C ALA A 1077 43.60 -4.47 4.73
N VAL A 1078 42.77 -4.71 3.71
CA VAL A 1078 43.15 -5.52 2.55
C VAL A 1078 44.17 -4.76 1.72
N ALA A 1079 45.18 -5.44 1.20
CA ALA A 1079 46.20 -4.86 0.34
C ALA A 1079 45.56 -4.05 -0.82
N GLY A 1080 46.05 -2.84 -1.04
CA GLY A 1080 45.49 -1.89 -2.02
C GLY A 1080 44.30 -1.05 -1.54
N ALA A 1081 43.81 -1.25 -0.31
CA ALA A 1081 42.85 -0.34 0.31
C ALA A 1081 43.43 1.06 0.57
N ARG A 1082 42.56 2.06 0.75
CA ARG A 1082 42.95 3.47 0.97
C ARG A 1082 42.47 3.98 2.32
N ALA A 1083 43.33 4.69 3.04
CA ALA A 1083 43.03 5.33 4.32
C ALA A 1083 43.53 6.78 4.33
N SER A 1084 42.63 7.76 4.37
CA SER A 1084 43.01 9.19 4.31
C SER A 1084 41.95 10.10 4.94
N VAL A 1085 42.27 11.36 5.25
CA VAL A 1085 41.26 12.32 5.76
C VAL A 1085 40.25 12.68 4.67
N ILE A 1086 40.73 12.90 3.45
CA ILE A 1086 39.95 13.25 2.25
C ILE A 1086 40.64 12.61 1.03
N GLY A 1087 39.92 12.40 -0.08
CA GLY A 1087 40.53 11.91 -1.32
C GLY A 1087 41.46 12.95 -1.96
N GLY A 1088 42.46 12.50 -2.74
CA GLY A 1088 43.45 13.35 -3.38
C GLY A 1088 42.86 14.43 -4.29
N ALA A 1089 41.83 14.10 -5.09
CA ALA A 1089 41.21 15.09 -5.98
C ALA A 1089 40.55 16.26 -5.21
N PRO A 1090 39.68 16.03 -4.21
CA PRO A 1090 39.21 17.10 -3.35
C PRO A 1090 40.33 17.81 -2.55
N ALA A 1091 41.35 17.08 -2.09
CA ALA A 1091 42.50 17.70 -1.42
C ALA A 1091 43.20 18.72 -2.31
N ALA A 1092 43.49 18.35 -3.57
CA ALA A 1092 44.13 19.23 -4.55
C ALA A 1092 43.25 20.43 -4.91
N ASN A 1093 41.95 20.20 -5.14
CA ASN A 1093 41.03 21.23 -5.61
C ASN A 1093 40.60 22.23 -4.53
N VAL A 1094 40.54 21.82 -3.26
CA VAL A 1094 40.02 22.67 -2.18
C VAL A 1094 41.14 23.09 -1.22
N VAL A 1095 41.86 22.11 -0.66
CA VAL A 1095 42.83 22.35 0.42
C VAL A 1095 44.16 22.87 -0.13
N LEU A 1096 44.63 22.30 -1.23
CA LEU A 1096 45.94 22.59 -1.82
C LEU A 1096 45.84 23.38 -3.13
N SER A 1097 44.69 24.02 -3.39
CA SER A 1097 44.46 24.80 -4.62
C SER A 1097 45.46 25.94 -4.79
N GLY A 1098 45.88 26.57 -3.70
CA GLY A 1098 46.94 27.58 -3.70
C GLY A 1098 48.31 27.02 -4.10
N GLU A 1099 48.62 25.79 -3.70
CA GLU A 1099 49.85 25.10 -4.08
C GLU A 1099 49.85 24.74 -5.57
N ALA A 1100 48.73 24.20 -6.07
CA ALA A 1100 48.57 23.88 -7.50
C ALA A 1100 48.75 25.14 -8.37
N ARG A 1101 48.15 26.27 -7.98
CA ARG A 1101 48.34 27.56 -8.67
C ARG A 1101 49.78 28.04 -8.62
N ARG A 1102 50.47 27.86 -7.49
CA ARG A 1102 51.88 28.24 -7.35
C ARG A 1102 52.77 27.42 -8.28
N ARG A 1103 52.56 26.10 -8.34
CA ARG A 1103 53.28 25.18 -9.25
C ARG A 1103 53.00 25.53 -10.71
N ALA A 1104 51.74 25.81 -11.06
CA ALA A 1104 51.35 26.20 -12.40
C ALA A 1104 51.98 27.53 -12.86
N ARG A 1105 52.11 28.51 -11.96
CA ARG A 1105 52.71 29.83 -12.28
C ARG A 1105 54.20 29.74 -12.62
N VAL A 1106 54.93 28.81 -12.01
CA VAL A 1106 56.37 28.63 -12.26
C VAL A 1106 56.67 27.58 -13.34
N ASP A 1107 55.63 27.00 -13.96
CA ASP A 1107 55.78 26.07 -15.08
C ASP A 1107 56.42 26.79 -16.27
N GLY A 1108 57.42 26.15 -16.89
CA GLY A 1108 58.17 26.74 -17.99
C GLY A 1108 57.32 27.14 -19.19
N ARG A 1109 56.18 26.46 -19.43
CA ARG A 1109 55.24 26.80 -20.51
C ARG A 1109 54.50 28.11 -20.24
N VAL A 1110 54.11 28.35 -18.98
CA VAL A 1110 53.46 29.60 -18.54
C VAL A 1110 54.48 30.73 -18.50
N ALA A 1111 55.66 30.49 -17.94
CA ALA A 1111 56.72 31.49 -17.85
C ALA A 1111 57.21 31.99 -19.22
N ALA A 1112 57.29 31.10 -20.22
CA ALA A 1112 57.66 31.46 -21.60
C ALA A 1112 56.64 32.43 -22.23
N LEU A 1113 55.35 32.09 -22.17
CA LEU A 1113 54.29 32.93 -22.73
C LEU A 1113 54.11 34.25 -21.95
N GLU A 1114 54.37 34.27 -20.64
CA GLU A 1114 54.43 35.50 -19.85
C GLU A 1114 55.56 36.43 -20.30
N ALA A 1115 56.74 35.88 -20.62
CA ALA A 1115 57.87 36.65 -21.16
C ALA A 1115 57.58 37.18 -22.57
N ASP A 1116 56.96 36.36 -23.44
CA ASP A 1116 56.52 36.77 -24.77
C ASP A 1116 55.49 37.90 -24.70
N LEU A 1117 54.52 37.80 -23.78
CA LEU A 1117 53.52 38.85 -23.54
C LEU A 1117 54.14 40.16 -23.04
N GLN A 1118 55.26 40.11 -22.31
CA GLN A 1118 55.97 41.31 -21.86
C GLN A 1118 56.73 42.01 -23.00
N SER A 1119 57.17 41.27 -24.03
CA SER A 1119 57.99 41.81 -25.12
C SER A 1119 57.19 42.25 -26.37
N ILE A 1120 55.97 41.75 -26.56
CA ILE A 1120 55.17 41.97 -27.78
C ILE A 1120 54.14 43.10 -27.63
N THR A 1121 54.02 43.93 -28.67
CA THR A 1121 53.04 45.03 -28.79
C THR A 1121 52.21 44.88 -30.08
N GLY A 1122 50.97 45.41 -30.10
CA GLY A 1122 50.07 45.30 -31.25
C GLY A 1122 49.13 44.06 -31.20
N PRO A 1123 48.46 43.70 -32.31
CA PRO A 1123 47.40 42.68 -32.34
C PRO A 1123 47.87 41.26 -31.95
N GLU A 1124 49.16 40.93 -32.08
CA GLU A 1124 49.74 39.65 -31.64
C GLU A 1124 49.72 39.46 -30.11
N ARG A 1125 49.72 40.56 -29.35
CA ARG A 1125 49.62 40.54 -27.88
C ARG A 1125 48.30 39.90 -27.40
N LEU A 1126 47.21 40.11 -28.15
CA LEU A 1126 45.91 39.53 -27.82
C LEU A 1126 45.93 38.00 -28.00
N ARG A 1127 46.53 37.52 -29.10
CA ARG A 1127 46.67 36.08 -29.37
C ARG A 1127 47.49 35.38 -28.29
N ILE A 1128 48.67 35.93 -27.97
CA ILE A 1128 49.54 35.39 -26.92
C ILE A 1128 48.87 35.47 -25.53
N GLY A 1129 48.05 36.49 -25.29
CA GLY A 1129 47.23 36.59 -24.09
C GLY A 1129 46.19 35.47 -23.97
N LEU A 1130 45.56 35.07 -25.08
CA LEU A 1130 44.64 33.93 -25.14
C LEU A 1130 45.39 32.60 -24.99
N ASP A 1131 46.49 32.41 -25.73
CA ASP A 1131 47.34 31.22 -25.63
C ASP A 1131 47.86 31.04 -24.19
N LEU A 1132 48.26 32.12 -23.52
CA LEU A 1132 48.67 32.10 -22.11
C LEU A 1132 47.53 31.71 -21.17
N ALA A 1133 46.29 32.13 -21.44
CA ALA A 1133 45.14 31.74 -20.64
C ALA A 1133 44.87 30.23 -20.79
N ASP A 1134 44.82 29.73 -22.02
CA ASP A 1134 44.58 28.31 -22.31
C ASP A 1134 45.68 27.40 -21.74
N VAL A 1135 46.96 27.80 -21.88
CA VAL A 1135 48.09 27.08 -21.30
C VAL A 1135 48.06 27.13 -19.78
N ARG A 1136 47.71 28.26 -19.16
CA ARG A 1136 47.58 28.35 -17.70
C ARG A 1136 46.49 27.42 -17.17
N ASP A 1137 45.32 27.39 -17.80
CA ASP A 1137 44.22 26.54 -17.37
C ASP A 1137 44.57 25.05 -17.52
N SER A 1138 45.18 24.68 -18.65
CA SER A 1138 45.67 23.30 -18.90
C SER A 1138 46.76 22.87 -17.91
N VAL A 1139 47.75 23.73 -17.68
CA VAL A 1139 48.83 23.46 -16.70
C VAL A 1139 48.26 23.38 -15.29
N GLN A 1140 47.32 24.27 -14.93
CA GLN A 1140 46.70 24.23 -13.60
C GLN A 1140 45.89 22.95 -13.39
N ALA A 1141 45.13 22.49 -14.38
CA ALA A 1141 44.45 21.20 -14.33
C ALA A 1141 45.43 20.04 -14.16
N GLN A 1142 46.52 20.03 -14.92
CA GLN A 1142 47.59 19.04 -14.78
C GLN A 1142 48.22 19.07 -13.38
N MET A 1143 48.53 20.24 -12.83
CA MET A 1143 49.10 20.37 -11.48
C MET A 1143 48.11 19.91 -10.40
N LEU A 1144 46.81 20.13 -10.58
CA LEU A 1144 45.78 19.62 -9.67
C LEU A 1144 45.75 18.09 -9.68
N ASP A 1145 45.81 17.46 -10.86
CA ASP A 1145 45.85 16.01 -11.00
C ASP A 1145 47.14 15.42 -10.41
N ASP A 1146 48.31 16.00 -10.73
CA ASP A 1146 49.59 15.54 -10.20
C ASP A 1146 49.63 15.62 -8.67
N LEU A 1147 49.12 16.71 -8.11
CA LEU A 1147 49.04 16.93 -6.67
C LEU A 1147 48.04 15.98 -6.01
N ALA A 1148 46.93 15.66 -6.67
CA ALA A 1148 45.98 14.66 -6.19
C ALA A 1148 46.64 13.27 -6.10
N HIS A 1149 47.38 12.84 -7.13
CA HIS A 1149 48.11 11.58 -7.10
C HIS A 1149 49.25 11.59 -6.08
N GLU A 1150 49.96 12.71 -5.92
CA GLU A 1150 50.97 12.88 -4.87
C GLU A 1150 50.36 12.71 -3.48
N PHE A 1151 49.22 13.34 -3.24
CA PHE A 1151 48.48 13.25 -1.99
C PHE A 1151 48.07 11.79 -1.69
N ASP A 1152 47.44 11.10 -2.64
CA ASP A 1152 47.00 9.71 -2.46
C ASP A 1152 48.16 8.71 -2.30
N ARG A 1153 49.36 9.03 -2.81
CA ARG A 1153 50.59 8.25 -2.56
C ARG A 1153 51.15 8.44 -1.15
N VAL A 1154 51.01 9.63 -0.57
CA VAL A 1154 51.46 9.91 0.80
C VAL A 1154 50.46 9.38 1.84
N HIS A 1155 49.17 9.47 1.51
CA HIS A 1155 48.07 9.11 2.39
C HIS A 1155 47.46 7.75 2.02
N ASP A 1156 48.25 6.70 2.23
CA ASP A 1156 47.87 5.32 1.99
C ASP A 1156 47.72 4.50 3.28
N VAL A 1157 47.39 3.20 3.11
CA VAL A 1157 47.18 2.28 4.23
C VAL A 1157 48.49 1.93 4.96
N ASP A 1158 49.62 1.89 4.26
CA ASP A 1158 50.92 1.61 4.86
C ASP A 1158 51.34 2.75 5.81
N ARG A 1159 51.08 3.99 5.41
CA ARG A 1159 51.20 5.16 6.30
C ARG A 1159 50.28 5.04 7.50
N ALA A 1160 49.03 4.60 7.31
CA ALA A 1160 48.07 4.42 8.39
C ALA A 1160 48.54 3.37 9.42
N VAL A 1161 49.23 2.31 8.98
CA VAL A 1161 49.89 1.33 9.85
C VAL A 1161 51.07 1.95 10.58
N ALA A 1162 51.93 2.67 9.87
CA ALA A 1162 53.10 3.31 10.46
C ALA A 1162 52.77 4.33 11.56
N VAL A 1163 51.60 4.97 11.48
CA VAL A 1163 51.11 5.91 12.52
C VAL A 1163 50.22 5.23 13.58
N GLY A 1164 49.98 3.92 13.47
CA GLY A 1164 49.21 3.12 14.44
C GLY A 1164 47.69 3.27 14.35
N SER A 1165 47.18 3.84 13.25
CA SER A 1165 45.74 3.95 12.99
C SER A 1165 45.14 2.65 12.42
N VAL A 1166 45.96 1.81 11.80
CA VAL A 1166 45.64 0.47 11.28
C VAL A 1166 46.63 -0.52 11.90
N ASP A 1167 46.19 -1.72 12.27
CA ASP A 1167 47.05 -2.72 12.93
C ASP A 1167 47.89 -3.53 11.93
N ALA A 1168 47.30 -3.92 10.80
CA ALA A 1168 47.99 -4.71 9.77
C ALA A 1168 47.36 -4.57 8.39
N VAL A 1169 48.21 -4.68 7.35
CA VAL A 1169 47.79 -4.92 5.97
C VAL A 1169 47.81 -6.43 5.73
N ILE A 1170 46.74 -6.95 5.14
CA ILE A 1170 46.54 -8.38 4.86
C ILE A 1170 46.30 -8.61 3.38
N ALA A 1171 46.75 -9.75 2.88
CA ALA A 1171 46.44 -10.18 1.52
C ALA A 1171 44.97 -10.66 1.43
N PRO A 1172 44.33 -10.62 0.24
CA PRO A 1172 42.93 -11.03 0.09
C PRO A 1172 42.63 -12.46 0.57
N ASP A 1173 43.52 -13.41 0.31
CA ASP A 1173 43.46 -14.81 0.77
C ASP A 1173 43.53 -14.94 2.30
N GLN A 1174 44.13 -13.94 2.97
CA GLN A 1174 44.24 -13.88 4.42
C GLN A 1174 43.03 -13.21 5.10
N LEU A 1175 42.01 -12.75 4.35
CA LEU A 1175 40.89 -11.99 4.91
C LEU A 1175 40.14 -12.78 5.99
N ARG A 1176 39.62 -13.97 5.64
CA ARG A 1176 38.91 -14.86 6.57
C ARG A 1176 39.79 -15.25 7.77
N PRO A 1177 40.99 -15.84 7.59
CA PRO A 1177 41.80 -16.29 8.73
C PRO A 1177 42.28 -15.14 9.62
N ALA A 1178 42.53 -13.94 9.08
CA ALA A 1178 42.93 -12.79 9.90
C ALA A 1178 41.78 -12.26 10.77
N ILE A 1179 40.54 -12.23 10.26
CA ILE A 1179 39.37 -11.84 11.04
C ILE A 1179 39.11 -12.86 12.14
N ILE A 1180 39.15 -14.17 11.84
CA ILE A 1180 38.99 -15.24 12.84
C ILE A 1180 39.99 -15.06 14.00
N ARG A 1181 41.29 -14.93 13.67
CA ARG A 1181 42.33 -14.71 14.70
C ARG A 1181 42.10 -13.46 15.52
N ALA A 1182 41.61 -12.38 14.91
CA ALA A 1182 41.32 -11.13 15.62
C ALA A 1182 40.13 -11.29 16.59
N VAL A 1183 39.10 -12.03 16.19
CA VAL A 1183 37.96 -12.40 17.05
C VAL A 1183 38.42 -13.26 18.22
N GLU A 1184 39.14 -14.36 17.96
CA GLU A 1184 39.66 -15.28 18.98
C GLU A 1184 40.56 -14.56 19.99
N LYS A 1185 41.50 -13.74 19.50
CA LYS A 1185 42.39 -12.93 20.34
C LYS A 1185 41.62 -11.95 21.22
N GLY A 1186 40.52 -11.39 20.72
CA GLY A 1186 39.67 -10.47 21.45
C GLY A 1186 38.81 -11.16 22.53
N LEU A 1187 38.52 -12.44 22.36
CA LEU A 1187 37.77 -13.25 23.32
C LEU A 1187 38.66 -13.83 24.44
N ALA A 1188 39.92 -14.17 24.15
CA ALA A 1188 40.85 -14.79 25.11
C ALA A 1188 41.08 -14.04 26.46
N PRO A 1189 41.12 -12.69 26.53
CA PRO A 1189 41.23 -11.96 27.79
C PRO A 1189 40.02 -12.13 28.72
N LEU A 1190 38.83 -12.40 28.16
CA LEU A 1190 37.59 -12.60 28.92
C LEU A 1190 37.61 -13.97 29.63
N GLU A 1191 38.19 -15.00 29.01
CA GLU A 1191 38.33 -16.34 29.59
C GLU A 1191 39.41 -16.40 30.70
N CYS A 1192 40.47 -15.62 30.60
CA CYS A 1192 41.57 -15.61 31.59
C CYS A 1192 41.16 -14.91 32.91
N SER A 1193 40.26 -13.91 32.83
CA SER A 1193 39.65 -13.27 34.01
C SER A 1193 38.82 -14.26 34.85
N ARG A 1194 38.28 -15.31 34.22
CA ARG A 1194 37.50 -16.42 34.80
C ARG A 1194 38.33 -17.29 35.74
N VAL A 1195 39.58 -17.58 35.38
CA VAL A 1195 40.51 -18.37 36.22
C VAL A 1195 40.97 -17.57 37.44
N SER A 1196 41.07 -16.24 37.29
CA SER A 1196 41.42 -15.33 38.39
C SER A 1196 40.26 -15.17 39.38
N SER A 1197 39.03 -14.89 38.91
CA SER A 1197 37.86 -14.70 39.78
C SER A 1197 37.42 -15.98 40.50
N MET A 1198 37.52 -17.15 39.84
CA MET A 1198 37.30 -18.45 40.49
C MET A 1198 38.35 -18.76 41.57
N ARG A 1199 39.60 -18.32 41.39
CA ARG A 1199 40.64 -18.45 42.41
C ARG A 1199 40.44 -17.51 43.59
N THR A 1200 39.93 -16.29 43.36
CA THR A 1200 39.61 -15.35 44.44
C THR A 1200 38.40 -15.82 45.23
N ALA A 1201 37.35 -16.31 44.57
CA ALA A 1201 36.16 -16.87 45.25
C ALA A 1201 36.48 -18.15 46.04
N ALA A 1202 37.40 -18.99 45.55
CA ALA A 1202 37.88 -20.17 46.29
C ALA A 1202 38.82 -19.79 47.46
N ALA A 1203 39.49 -18.64 47.41
CA ALA A 1203 40.34 -18.13 48.49
C ALA A 1203 39.56 -17.35 49.55
N GLU A 1204 38.38 -16.82 49.24
CA GLU A 1204 37.46 -16.21 50.20
C GLU A 1204 36.50 -17.22 50.85
N ALA A 1205 36.43 -18.44 50.30
CA ALA A 1205 35.68 -19.58 50.87
C ALA A 1205 36.56 -20.54 51.70
N GLN A 1206 37.86 -20.25 51.85
CA GLN A 1206 38.78 -20.85 52.85
C GLN A 1206 39.05 -19.86 53.97
#